data_AF-A0A1G3MP91-F1
#
_entry.id   AF-A0A1G3MP91-F1
#
_cell.length_a   1.000
_cell.length_b   1.000
_cell.length_c   1.000
_cell.angle_alpha   90.00
_cell.angle_beta   90.00
_cell.angle_gamma   90.00
#
_symmetry.space_group_name_H-M   'P 1'
#
loop_
_entity.id
_entity.type
_entity.pdbx_description
1 polymer ?
#
loop_
_entity_poly.entity_id
_entity_poly.type
_entity_poly.pdbx_seq_one_letter_code
_entity_poly.pdbx_strand_id
1 'polypeptide(L)'
;MSAARERAESDVQAALAELQRGQTGQASLLGGRRHEDLLREKEDLHRRQLLESRIASLEDERRALRAGQPCPLCGAVDHPWSELTQSDILGATLSAAKLPAELPFEDDLAARLDQVNRLLEAARLAEGRVATQAARLQETRLALAERDSALAVSDNQSGQLAARLASLQTEQNAAATHSTELVAGIERDLMALGDQPGSAEVAAAGGHNATDHKATDYGAAIRRLKARLQAWQAGRQRLEVLEASLQESGKRQALVQASLDRVDGELPVASSALVSAIEDADRLSSQRAALYGNKDVTVGEAELERAAAVAATAATTARQRWQETQDSLLRLRGQAHDLAASLDQRRPDLEAARVALDASLARLGFATEADGSADAGSVADAACLACRLPPLERRRLQERQADLQQRQAGLDSLNADLSRRLAAQSVRQLSPLTAVALAAARDEIAQAQQAATERSTELRLRLEADDGNAALANQKRNSLTGLQAEEARWTSLDDLIGSADGKKYNKFAQHLTLRGLIELSNRKLALFSDRYRLVPNDEANLEFDIIDEWQAGEIRSTRNLSGGESFLVSLALALGLADLSSRHASLDSLFLDEGFGTLDEESLESALGTLAALRTEGKLIGVISHVPAIRERIATHIEVRPLSGGRSRLEGPGVSYKNIT
;
A
#
# COMPACT_ATOMS: atom_id res chain seq x y z
N MET A 1 29.30 -3.03 10.43
CA MET A 1 28.38 -2.68 11.52
C MET A 1 28.47 -1.21 11.97
N SER A 2 29.58 -0.71 12.55
CA SER A 2 29.69 0.68 13.07
C SER A 2 29.43 1.79 12.04
N ALA A 3 30.07 1.72 10.87
CA ALA A 3 30.04 2.83 9.90
C ALA A 3 28.69 3.03 9.19
N ALA A 4 27.92 1.96 8.96
CA ALA A 4 26.59 2.05 8.36
C ALA A 4 25.56 2.57 9.37
N ARG A 5 25.74 2.22 10.65
CA ARG A 5 24.96 2.75 11.76
C ARG A 5 25.26 4.22 12.01
N GLU A 6 26.54 4.61 12.02
CA GLU A 6 26.96 6.01 12.14
C GLU A 6 26.44 6.86 10.96
N ARG A 7 26.36 6.30 9.74
CA ARG A 7 25.76 6.98 8.59
C ARG A 7 24.24 7.11 8.72
N ALA A 8 23.52 6.06 9.10
CA ALA A 8 22.07 6.15 9.31
C ALA A 8 21.71 7.11 10.47
N GLU A 9 22.49 7.11 11.56
CA GLU A 9 22.34 8.07 12.65
C GLU A 9 22.69 9.51 12.21
N SER A 10 23.71 9.67 11.37
CA SER A 10 24.06 10.95 10.74
C SER A 10 22.97 11.46 9.81
N ASP A 11 22.36 10.59 9.00
CA ASP A 11 21.26 10.94 8.08
C ASP A 11 20.00 11.35 8.86
N VAL A 12 19.71 10.67 9.98
CA VAL A 12 18.63 11.06 10.91
C VAL A 12 18.92 12.42 11.55
N GLN A 13 20.17 12.71 11.91
CA GLN A 13 20.56 14.01 12.45
C GLN A 13 20.50 15.13 11.39
N ALA A 14 20.89 14.84 10.15
CA ALA A 14 20.77 15.77 9.03
C ALA A 14 19.30 16.10 8.72
N ALA A 15 18.43 15.08 8.70
CA ALA A 15 16.98 15.24 8.51
C ALA A 15 16.32 16.02 9.67
N LEU A 16 16.77 15.83 10.91
CA LEU A 16 16.34 16.64 12.06
C LEU A 16 16.75 18.11 11.91
N ALA A 17 17.98 18.37 11.47
CA ALA A 17 18.46 19.72 11.21
C ALA A 17 17.70 20.39 10.05
N GLU A 18 17.27 19.63 9.05
CA GLU A 18 16.37 20.11 7.99
C GLU A 18 14.96 20.41 8.48
N LEU A 19 14.38 19.55 9.32
CA LEU A 19 13.07 19.79 9.93
C LEU A 19 13.09 21.07 10.78
N GLN A 20 14.14 21.27 11.56
CA GLN A 20 14.35 22.50 12.34
C GLN A 20 14.53 23.73 11.43
N ARG A 21 15.24 23.60 10.31
CA ARG A 21 15.35 24.65 9.28
C ARG A 21 14.00 24.94 8.60
N GLY A 22 13.17 23.93 8.37
CA GLY A 22 11.81 24.07 7.83
C GLY A 22 10.87 24.79 8.81
N GLN A 23 10.91 24.41 10.09
CA GLN A 23 10.12 25.05 11.15
C GLN A 23 10.54 26.51 11.39
N THR A 24 11.85 26.79 11.35
CA THR A 24 12.36 28.18 11.45
C THR A 24 12.07 28.99 10.18
N GLY A 25 12.13 28.37 8.99
CA GLY A 25 11.70 28.96 7.73
C GLY A 25 10.21 29.32 7.71
N GLN A 26 9.35 28.48 8.28
CA GLN A 26 7.92 28.74 8.46
C GLN A 26 7.68 29.93 9.42
N ALA A 27 8.42 30.01 10.53
CA ALA A 27 8.34 31.14 11.45
C ALA A 27 8.79 32.47 10.79
N SER A 28 9.76 32.40 9.88
CA SER A 28 10.23 33.53 9.07
C SER A 28 9.22 33.95 8.00
N LEU A 29 8.59 33.00 7.30
CA LEU A 29 7.54 33.24 6.29
C LEU A 29 6.33 33.99 6.85
N LEU A 30 5.98 33.71 8.11
CA LEU A 30 4.89 34.39 8.81
C LEU A 30 5.30 35.74 9.42
N GLY A 31 6.57 36.14 9.30
CA GLY A 31 7.09 37.39 9.87
C GLY A 31 6.90 37.50 11.38
N GLY A 32 6.88 36.37 12.09
CA GLY A 32 6.60 36.30 13.54
C GLY A 32 5.12 36.42 13.95
N ARG A 33 4.18 36.54 13.00
CA ARG A 33 2.74 36.49 13.28
C ARG A 33 2.27 35.04 13.41
N ARG A 34 1.36 34.75 14.34
CA ARG A 34 0.83 33.39 14.50
C ARG A 34 -0.23 33.12 13.43
N HIS A 35 -0.37 31.86 13.02
CA HIS A 35 -1.39 31.44 12.06
C HIS A 35 -2.82 31.82 12.53
N GLU A 36 -3.08 31.77 13.84
CA GLU A 36 -4.34 32.22 14.45
C GLU A 36 -4.60 33.72 14.28
N ASP A 37 -3.55 34.55 14.31
CA ASP A 37 -3.67 36.00 14.14
C ASP A 37 -4.05 36.35 12.70
N LEU A 38 -3.52 35.63 11.71
CA LEU A 38 -3.87 35.79 10.29
C LEU A 38 -5.30 35.33 9.98
N LEU A 39 -5.79 34.29 10.65
CA LEU A 39 -7.19 33.86 10.52
C LEU A 39 -8.15 34.91 11.09
N ARG A 40 -7.82 35.50 12.24
CA ARG A 40 -8.60 36.61 12.81
C ARG A 40 -8.58 37.84 11.90
N GLU A 41 -7.42 38.20 11.35
CA GLU A 41 -7.28 39.29 10.39
C GLU A 41 -8.15 39.06 9.15
N LYS A 42 -8.20 37.83 8.62
CA LYS A 42 -9.08 37.45 7.52
C LYS A 42 -10.57 37.60 7.86
N GLU A 43 -11.00 37.14 9.03
CA GLU A 43 -12.39 37.27 9.49
C GLU A 43 -12.80 38.73 9.66
N ASP A 44 -11.91 39.57 10.18
CA ASP A 44 -12.15 41.00 10.35
C ASP A 44 -12.24 41.73 9.00
N LEU A 45 -11.38 41.37 8.03
CA LEU A 45 -11.44 41.90 6.67
C LEU A 45 -12.74 41.49 5.95
N HIS A 46 -13.18 40.23 6.08
CA HIS A 46 -14.48 39.79 5.53
C HIS A 46 -15.67 40.51 6.16
N ARG A 47 -15.65 40.73 7.49
CA ARG A 47 -16.68 41.54 8.17
C ARG A 47 -16.73 42.96 7.62
N ARG A 48 -15.56 43.56 7.36
CA ARG A 48 -15.46 44.90 6.77
C ARG A 48 -16.03 44.94 5.35
N GLN A 49 -15.72 43.96 4.51
CA GLN A 49 -16.27 43.82 3.16
C GLN A 49 -17.80 43.70 3.16
N LEU A 50 -18.35 42.93 4.10
CA LEU A 50 -19.80 42.76 4.24
C LEU A 50 -20.47 44.08 4.67
N LEU A 51 -19.86 44.83 5.58
CA LEU A 51 -20.35 46.14 6.01
C LEU A 51 -20.30 47.15 4.85
N GLU A 52 -19.21 47.18 4.07
CA GLU A 52 -19.06 48.07 2.92
C GLU A 52 -20.08 47.77 1.81
N SER A 53 -20.26 46.49 1.44
CA SER A 53 -21.30 46.10 0.48
C SER A 53 -22.72 46.40 0.97
N ARG A 54 -22.97 46.26 2.28
CA ARG A 54 -24.25 46.64 2.87
C ARG A 54 -24.47 48.15 2.84
N ILE A 55 -23.45 48.95 3.14
CA ILE A 55 -23.51 50.41 3.04
C ILE A 55 -23.80 50.82 1.60
N ALA A 56 -23.09 50.27 0.61
CA ALA A 56 -23.32 50.53 -0.81
C ALA A 56 -24.76 50.19 -1.23
N SER A 57 -25.31 49.06 -0.78
CA SER A 57 -26.71 48.68 -1.06
C SER A 57 -27.76 49.64 -0.47
N LEU A 58 -27.39 50.43 0.54
CA LEU A 58 -28.27 51.38 1.22
C LEU A 58 -28.06 52.84 0.77
N GLU A 59 -27.10 53.10 -0.13
CA GLU A 59 -26.86 54.45 -0.66
C GLU A 59 -28.01 54.96 -1.53
N ASP A 60 -28.64 54.08 -2.31
CA ASP A 60 -29.79 54.45 -3.14
C ASP A 60 -31.03 54.79 -2.29
N GLU A 61 -31.22 54.08 -1.18
CA GLU A 61 -32.28 54.41 -0.22
C GLU A 61 -31.98 55.73 0.52
N ARG A 62 -30.70 56.01 0.78
CA ARG A 62 -30.26 57.29 1.35
C ARG A 62 -30.49 58.46 0.38
N ARG A 63 -30.32 58.26 -0.93
CA ARG A 63 -30.64 59.24 -1.98
C ARG A 63 -32.14 59.51 -2.11
N ALA A 64 -32.98 58.56 -1.71
CA ALA A 64 -34.44 58.68 -1.78
C ALA A 64 -35.07 59.43 -0.58
N LEU A 65 -34.28 59.75 0.46
CA LEU A 65 -34.76 60.46 1.65
C LEU A 65 -35.10 61.93 1.36
N ARG A 66 -36.23 62.40 1.90
CA ARG A 66 -36.70 63.79 1.78
C ARG A 66 -37.08 64.33 3.15
N ALA A 67 -36.74 65.58 3.44
CA ALA A 67 -37.08 66.22 4.70
C ALA A 67 -38.60 66.20 4.98
N GLY A 68 -39.00 65.74 6.17
CA GLY A 68 -40.39 65.67 6.60
C GLY A 68 -41.19 64.46 6.11
N GLN A 69 -40.60 63.53 5.34
CA GLN A 69 -41.21 62.25 4.97
C GLN A 69 -40.62 61.09 5.78
N PRO A 70 -41.43 60.10 6.20
CA PRO A 70 -40.93 58.96 6.97
C PRO A 70 -39.96 58.12 6.14
N CYS A 71 -38.80 57.79 6.71
CA CYS A 71 -37.80 56.95 6.08
C CYS A 71 -38.37 55.56 5.70
N PRO A 72 -38.13 55.03 4.49
CA PRO A 72 -38.66 53.74 4.06
C PRO A 72 -38.12 52.54 4.85
N LEU A 73 -36.97 52.68 5.52
CA LEU A 73 -36.36 51.60 6.33
C LEU A 73 -36.81 51.60 7.79
N CYS A 74 -36.94 52.77 8.42
CA CYS A 74 -37.18 52.88 9.87
C CYS A 74 -38.41 53.72 10.26
N GLY A 75 -39.06 54.41 9.31
CA GLY A 75 -40.28 55.18 9.54
C GLY A 75 -40.11 56.51 10.29
N ALA A 76 -38.89 56.85 10.72
CA ALA A 76 -38.61 58.13 11.38
C ALA A 76 -38.72 59.29 10.39
N VAL A 77 -39.31 60.40 10.84
CA VAL A 77 -39.57 61.61 10.03
C VAL A 77 -38.41 62.61 10.08
N ASP A 78 -37.48 62.40 11.02
CA ASP A 78 -36.33 63.27 11.30
C ASP A 78 -35.05 62.43 11.14
N HIS A 79 -34.16 62.81 10.21
CA HIS A 79 -33.00 62.00 9.84
C HIS A 79 -31.78 62.89 9.52
N PRO A 80 -30.56 62.58 10.01
CA PRO A 80 -29.38 63.46 9.89
C PRO A 80 -28.96 63.80 8.44
N TRP A 81 -29.49 63.08 7.46
CA TRP A 81 -29.13 63.20 6.05
C TRP A 81 -30.27 63.73 5.17
N SER A 82 -31.40 64.17 5.74
CA SER A 82 -32.54 64.70 4.99
C SER A 82 -32.43 66.18 4.60
N GLU A 83 -31.49 66.93 5.18
CA GLU A 83 -31.31 68.38 4.97
C GLU A 83 -30.35 68.75 3.82
N LEU A 84 -29.68 67.79 3.18
CA LEU A 84 -28.79 68.08 2.05
C LEU A 84 -29.61 68.34 0.78
N THR A 85 -29.74 69.62 0.40
CA THR A 85 -30.48 70.00 -0.81
C THR A 85 -29.60 69.87 -2.06
N GLN A 86 -30.22 69.60 -3.23
CA GLN A 86 -29.53 69.49 -4.53
C GLN A 86 -28.68 70.72 -4.91
N SER A 87 -28.87 71.87 -4.25
CA SER A 87 -28.08 73.09 -4.47
C SER A 87 -26.73 73.09 -3.72
N ASP A 88 -26.57 72.28 -2.68
CA ASP A 88 -25.30 72.16 -1.94
C ASP A 88 -24.27 71.29 -2.69
N ILE A 89 -24.72 70.56 -3.72
CA ILE A 89 -23.90 69.68 -4.56
C ILE A 89 -23.17 70.47 -5.67
N LEU A 90 -23.64 71.68 -6.02
CA LEU A 90 -23.14 72.44 -7.17
C LEU A 90 -22.57 73.83 -6.86
N GLY A 91 -22.50 74.27 -5.61
CA GLY A 91 -21.95 75.60 -5.33
C GLY A 91 -21.66 75.93 -3.87
N ALA A 92 -20.64 75.31 -3.27
CA ALA A 92 -19.98 75.89 -2.09
C ALA A 92 -18.56 75.33 -1.91
N THR A 93 -17.57 76.08 -2.41
CA THR A 93 -16.24 76.12 -1.80
C THR A 93 -16.35 76.76 -0.42
N LEU A 94 -16.27 75.96 0.65
CA LEU A 94 -15.93 76.27 2.07
C LEU A 94 -16.28 74.97 2.83
N SER A 95 -15.40 74.22 3.47
CA SER A 95 -14.22 74.54 4.26
C SER A 95 -13.41 73.25 4.38
N ALA A 96 -12.10 73.36 4.17
CA ALA A 96 -11.14 72.28 4.31
C ALA A 96 -11.09 71.77 5.76
N ALA A 97 -11.80 70.69 6.06
CA ALA A 97 -11.46 69.77 7.15
C ALA A 97 -12.09 68.39 6.90
N LYS A 98 -11.29 67.52 6.25
CA LYS A 98 -11.44 66.06 6.21
C LYS A 98 -12.70 65.50 5.51
N LEU A 99 -12.81 65.70 4.20
CA LEU A 99 -13.22 64.59 3.34
C LEU A 99 -12.02 64.24 2.46
N PRO A 100 -11.39 63.06 2.63
CA PRO A 100 -10.53 62.53 1.58
C PRO A 100 -11.41 62.35 0.34
N ALA A 101 -11.06 63.05 -0.72
CA ALA A 101 -11.48 62.73 -2.07
C ALA A 101 -11.04 61.30 -2.38
N GLU A 102 -11.90 60.58 -3.12
CA GLU A 102 -11.76 59.18 -3.49
C GLU A 102 -11.90 58.24 -2.28
N LEU A 103 -12.90 57.37 -2.27
CA LEU A 103 -12.84 56.15 -1.46
C LEU A 103 -12.04 55.15 -2.31
N PRO A 104 -10.74 54.94 -2.10
CA PRO A 104 -9.99 53.87 -2.75
C PRO A 104 -10.11 52.65 -1.83
N PHE A 105 -11.33 52.13 -1.64
CA PHE A 105 -11.59 51.17 -0.55
C PHE A 105 -11.84 49.73 -1.02
N GLU A 106 -12.37 49.51 -2.22
CA GLU A 106 -12.53 48.13 -2.72
C GLU A 106 -11.19 47.49 -3.13
N ASP A 107 -10.30 48.23 -3.80
CA ASP A 107 -9.02 47.70 -4.28
C ASP A 107 -8.00 47.42 -3.16
N ASP A 108 -7.92 48.26 -2.10
CA ASP A 108 -6.99 48.03 -0.97
C ASP A 108 -7.49 46.91 -0.04
N LEU A 109 -8.82 46.80 0.18
CA LEU A 109 -9.38 45.72 0.98
C LEU A 109 -9.22 44.37 0.27
N ALA A 110 -9.54 44.30 -1.03
CA ALA A 110 -9.36 43.10 -1.84
C ALA A 110 -7.89 42.68 -1.92
N ALA A 111 -6.96 43.62 -2.09
CA ALA A 111 -5.52 43.36 -2.10
C ALA A 111 -5.01 42.82 -0.76
N ARG A 112 -5.48 43.38 0.38
CA ARG A 112 -5.15 42.88 1.72
C ARG A 112 -5.71 41.48 1.99
N LEU A 113 -6.95 41.22 1.57
CA LEU A 113 -7.59 39.92 1.70
C LEU A 113 -6.86 38.86 0.89
N ASP A 114 -6.44 39.20 -0.33
CA ASP A 114 -5.62 38.33 -1.19
C ASP A 114 -4.21 38.11 -0.63
N GLN A 115 -3.59 39.13 -0.01
CA GLN A 115 -2.32 38.98 0.69
C GLN A 115 -2.41 38.04 1.91
N VAL A 116 -3.44 38.19 2.75
CA VAL A 116 -3.66 37.33 3.92
C VAL A 116 -3.99 35.90 3.49
N ASN A 117 -4.79 35.72 2.44
CA ASN A 117 -5.08 34.39 1.88
C ASN A 117 -3.81 33.71 1.34
N ARG A 118 -2.95 34.43 0.61
CA ARG A 118 -1.65 33.91 0.15
C ARG A 118 -0.75 33.49 1.30
N LEU A 119 -0.69 34.28 2.38
CA LEU A 119 0.10 33.92 3.57
C LEU A 119 -0.46 32.68 4.29
N LEU A 120 -1.78 32.56 4.42
CA LEU A 120 -2.44 31.39 5.01
C LEU A 120 -2.24 30.13 4.17
N GLU A 121 -2.31 30.25 2.85
CA GLU A 121 -2.09 29.14 1.92
C GLU A 121 -0.62 28.68 1.94
N ALA A 122 0.32 29.64 1.91
CA ALA A 122 1.74 29.35 2.08
C ALA A 122 2.06 28.69 3.43
N ALA A 123 1.40 29.13 4.51
CA ALA A 123 1.53 28.53 5.85
C ALA A 123 1.02 27.09 5.86
N ARG A 124 -0.16 26.81 5.29
CA ARG A 124 -0.73 25.46 5.19
C ARG A 124 0.16 24.52 4.38
N LEU A 125 0.71 24.98 3.26
CA LEU A 125 1.63 24.19 2.44
C LEU A 125 2.96 23.94 3.15
N ALA A 126 3.45 24.91 3.95
CA ALA A 126 4.62 24.71 4.79
C ALA A 126 4.34 23.70 5.93
N GLU A 127 3.20 23.79 6.60
CA GLU A 127 2.76 22.84 7.64
C GLU A 127 2.60 21.42 7.07
N GLY A 128 2.01 21.27 5.89
CA GLY A 128 1.90 19.98 5.20
C GLY A 128 3.26 19.36 4.87
N ARG A 129 4.23 20.19 4.46
CA ARG A 129 5.61 19.74 4.21
C ARG A 129 6.33 19.31 5.49
N VAL A 130 6.23 20.12 6.56
CA VAL A 130 6.81 19.77 7.87
C VAL A 130 6.17 18.50 8.43
N ALA A 131 4.84 18.34 8.29
CA ALA A 131 4.13 17.15 8.75
C ALA A 131 4.52 15.89 7.97
N THR A 132 4.61 15.98 6.64
CA THR A 132 5.04 14.84 5.79
C THR A 132 6.50 14.47 6.03
N GLN A 133 7.38 15.46 6.23
CA GLN A 133 8.77 15.23 6.61
C GLN A 133 8.90 14.60 8.01
N ALA A 134 8.11 15.06 8.99
CA ALA A 134 8.06 14.46 10.32
C ALA A 134 7.54 13.02 10.29
N ALA A 135 6.52 12.73 9.48
CA ALA A 135 5.99 11.37 9.30
C ALA A 135 7.05 10.43 8.70
N ARG A 136 7.74 10.87 7.64
CA ARG A 136 8.85 10.10 7.04
C ARG A 136 9.99 9.83 8.02
N LEU A 137 10.36 10.83 8.83
CA LEU A 137 11.40 10.68 9.86
C LEU A 137 10.99 9.68 10.95
N GLN A 138 9.71 9.65 11.31
CA GLN A 138 9.19 8.71 12.29
C GLN A 138 9.14 7.28 11.74
N GLU A 139 8.77 7.12 10.48
CA GLU A 139 8.77 5.85 9.77
C GLU A 139 10.20 5.27 9.64
N THR A 140 11.18 6.09 9.25
CA THR A 140 12.58 5.63 9.17
C THR A 140 13.16 5.29 10.54
N ARG A 141 12.79 6.01 11.61
CA ARG A 141 13.18 5.67 12.99
C ARG A 141 12.61 4.33 13.44
N LEU A 142 11.34 4.08 13.16
CA LEU A 142 10.68 2.82 13.51
C LEU A 142 11.33 1.65 12.75
N ALA A 143 11.56 1.81 11.45
CA ALA A 143 12.22 0.80 10.63
C ALA A 143 13.64 0.48 11.11
N LEU A 144 14.43 1.50 11.52
CA LEU A 144 15.75 1.30 12.10
C LEU A 144 15.68 0.56 13.45
N ALA A 145 14.77 0.97 14.34
CA ALA A 145 14.59 0.34 15.64
C ALA A 145 14.14 -1.13 15.54
N GLU A 146 13.23 -1.45 14.61
CA GLU A 146 12.80 -2.82 14.34
C GLU A 146 13.97 -3.67 13.84
N ARG A 147 14.78 -3.14 12.92
CA ARG A 147 15.97 -3.84 12.41
C ARG A 147 17.02 -4.10 13.49
N ASP A 148 17.27 -3.10 14.35
CA ASP A 148 18.21 -3.23 15.47
C ASP A 148 17.73 -4.29 16.48
N SER A 149 16.43 -4.32 16.74
CA SER A 149 15.84 -5.35 17.61
C SER A 149 15.96 -6.76 17.02
N ALA A 150 15.76 -6.91 15.70
CA ALA A 150 15.88 -8.18 15.00
C ALA A 150 17.33 -8.69 14.98
N LEU A 151 18.30 -7.80 14.74
CA LEU A 151 19.73 -8.11 14.80
C LEU A 151 20.15 -8.52 16.21
N ALA A 152 19.73 -7.79 17.25
CA ALA A 152 20.03 -8.13 18.64
C ALA A 152 19.47 -9.50 19.06
N VAL A 153 18.26 -9.85 18.59
CA VAL A 153 17.66 -11.17 18.81
C VAL A 153 18.47 -12.26 18.12
N SER A 154 18.88 -12.03 16.86
CA SER A 154 19.66 -13.00 16.09
C SER A 154 21.08 -13.20 16.67
N ASP A 155 21.73 -12.14 17.14
CA ASP A 155 23.03 -12.21 17.82
C ASP A 155 22.95 -12.96 19.15
N ASN A 156 21.91 -12.71 19.94
CA ASN A 156 21.67 -13.43 21.20
C ASN A 156 21.40 -14.91 20.96
N GLN A 157 20.60 -15.25 19.94
CA GLN A 157 20.36 -16.65 19.54
C GLN A 157 21.65 -17.34 19.09
N SER A 158 22.49 -16.66 18.30
CA SER A 158 23.80 -17.16 17.89
C SER A 158 24.72 -17.42 19.09
N GLY A 159 24.77 -16.47 20.04
CA GLY A 159 25.55 -16.62 21.28
C GLY A 159 25.08 -17.78 22.17
N GLN A 160 23.77 -17.96 22.33
CA GLN A 160 23.19 -19.08 23.08
C GLN A 160 23.50 -20.44 22.42
N LEU A 161 23.41 -20.52 21.09
CA LEU A 161 23.77 -21.72 20.34
C LEU A 161 25.27 -22.05 20.44
N ALA A 162 26.13 -21.04 20.36
CA ALA A 162 27.58 -21.20 20.53
C ALA A 162 27.93 -21.70 21.94
N ALA A 163 27.31 -21.14 22.99
CA ALA A 163 27.50 -21.59 24.36
C ALA A 163 27.02 -23.04 24.56
N ARG A 164 25.90 -23.42 23.93
CA ARG A 164 25.37 -24.79 23.99
C ARG A 164 26.22 -25.80 23.22
N LEU A 165 26.82 -25.40 22.10
CA LEU A 165 27.79 -26.23 21.40
C LEU A 165 29.05 -26.46 22.24
N ALA A 166 29.56 -25.41 22.89
CA ALA A 166 30.71 -25.53 23.79
C ALA A 166 30.43 -26.47 24.98
N SER A 167 29.22 -26.41 25.56
CA SER A 167 28.82 -27.31 26.65
C SER A 167 28.67 -28.76 26.17
N LEU A 168 28.08 -28.98 25.00
CA LEU A 168 27.94 -30.32 24.42
C LEU A 168 29.30 -30.92 24.04
N GLN A 169 30.24 -30.12 23.52
CA GLN A 169 31.62 -30.56 23.24
C GLN A 169 32.38 -30.94 24.50
N THR A 170 32.21 -30.18 25.59
CA THR A 170 32.82 -30.53 26.89
C THR A 170 32.20 -31.82 27.47
N GLU A 171 30.90 -32.01 27.39
CA GLU A 171 30.23 -33.25 27.78
C GLU A 171 30.68 -34.45 26.93
N GLN A 172 30.81 -34.28 25.62
CA GLN A 172 31.31 -35.31 24.71
C GLN A 172 32.75 -35.71 25.07
N ASN A 173 33.64 -34.73 25.28
CA ASN A 173 35.01 -35.00 25.66
C ASN A 173 35.08 -35.73 27.01
N ALA A 174 34.30 -35.31 28.00
CA ALA A 174 34.24 -35.99 29.29
C ALA A 174 33.73 -37.44 29.17
N ALA A 175 32.68 -37.67 28.38
CA ALA A 175 32.13 -39.01 28.13
C ALA A 175 33.12 -39.91 27.36
N ALA A 176 33.85 -39.36 26.39
CA ALA A 176 34.89 -40.07 25.65
C ALA A 176 36.05 -40.48 26.58
N THR A 177 36.48 -39.56 27.46
CA THR A 177 37.54 -39.82 28.45
C THR A 177 37.10 -40.93 29.41
N HIS A 178 35.88 -40.86 29.94
CA HIS A 178 35.33 -41.89 30.83
C HIS A 178 35.20 -43.26 30.14
N SER A 179 34.82 -43.29 28.87
CA SER A 179 34.77 -44.52 28.07
C SER A 179 36.16 -45.14 27.92
N THR A 180 37.20 -44.33 27.64
CA THR A 180 38.59 -44.81 27.57
C THR A 180 39.11 -45.35 28.90
N GLU A 181 38.73 -44.74 30.03
CA GLU A 181 39.09 -45.23 31.37
C GLU A 181 38.42 -46.57 31.71
N LEU A 182 37.17 -46.76 31.28
CA LEU A 182 36.44 -48.02 31.43
C LEU A 182 37.11 -49.14 30.63
N VAL A 183 37.52 -48.87 29.38
CA VAL A 183 38.24 -49.84 28.53
C VAL A 183 39.60 -50.22 29.13
N ALA A 184 40.42 -49.24 29.50
CA ALA A 184 41.71 -49.48 30.16
C ALA A 184 41.54 -50.20 31.52
N GLY A 185 40.37 -50.02 32.14
CA GLY A 185 39.93 -50.76 33.30
C GLY A 185 39.64 -52.23 33.06
N ILE A 186 38.86 -52.52 32.01
CA ILE A 186 38.55 -53.88 31.56
C ILE A 186 39.82 -54.62 31.15
N GLU A 187 40.73 -53.96 30.43
CA GLU A 187 42.03 -54.52 30.06
C GLU A 187 42.87 -54.90 31.29
N ARG A 188 42.95 -54.03 32.30
CA ARG A 188 43.63 -54.34 33.57
C ARG A 188 43.00 -55.52 34.32
N ASP A 189 41.68 -55.57 34.39
CA ASP A 189 40.96 -56.67 35.06
C ASP A 189 41.16 -58.00 34.32
N LEU A 190 41.19 -57.98 32.97
CA LEU A 190 41.49 -59.15 32.13
C LEU A 190 42.96 -59.61 32.27
N MET A 191 43.90 -58.66 32.35
CA MET A 191 45.32 -58.95 32.53
C MET A 191 45.59 -59.57 33.91
N ALA A 192 44.94 -59.05 34.97
CA ALA A 192 45.00 -59.62 36.31
C ALA A 192 44.41 -61.04 36.41
N LEU A 193 43.44 -61.37 35.55
CA LEU A 193 42.89 -62.74 35.42
C LEU A 193 43.82 -63.67 34.63
N GLY A 194 44.59 -63.14 33.67
CA GLY A 194 45.55 -63.89 32.86
C GLY A 194 46.90 -64.16 33.54
N ASP A 195 47.28 -63.34 34.53
CA ASP A 195 48.54 -63.45 35.27
C ASP A 195 48.47 -64.43 36.46
N GLN A 196 47.34 -65.13 36.66
CA GLN A 196 47.29 -66.27 37.56
C GLN A 196 47.87 -67.50 36.84
N PRO A 197 49.06 -68.01 37.23
CA PRO A 197 49.63 -69.18 36.58
C PRO A 197 48.72 -70.39 36.82
N GLY A 198 48.10 -70.86 35.74
CA GLY A 198 47.55 -72.19 35.67
C GLY A 198 48.68 -73.21 35.79
N SER A 199 48.83 -73.78 36.98
CA SER A 199 49.41 -75.11 37.15
C SER A 199 48.57 -76.10 36.33
N ALA A 200 48.99 -76.35 35.09
CA ALA A 200 48.46 -77.38 34.20
C ALA A 200 48.93 -78.79 34.60
N GLU A 201 49.16 -79.03 35.89
CA GLU A 201 49.46 -80.36 36.44
C GLU A 201 48.80 -80.48 37.82
N VAL A 202 47.58 -80.99 37.90
CA VAL A 202 47.19 -81.84 39.02
C VAL A 202 46.44 -83.04 38.47
N ALA A 203 47.11 -84.16 38.69
CA ALA A 203 46.76 -85.51 38.30
C ALA A 203 45.41 -85.96 38.86
N ALA A 204 44.94 -87.04 38.24
CA ALA A 204 44.06 -88.02 38.84
C ALA A 204 44.37 -88.30 40.32
N ALA A 205 43.29 -88.41 41.10
CA ALA A 205 43.13 -89.05 42.43
C ALA A 205 42.54 -88.11 43.48
N GLY A 206 41.55 -88.64 44.20
CA GLY A 206 40.59 -87.89 45.02
C GLY A 206 41.16 -87.16 46.23
N GLY A 207 40.33 -86.27 46.79
CA GLY A 207 40.59 -85.61 48.06
C GLY A 207 39.82 -84.30 48.18
N HIS A 208 38.89 -84.24 49.13
CA HIS A 208 37.98 -83.12 49.36
C HIS A 208 38.69 -81.90 49.97
N ASN A 209 38.10 -80.72 49.74
CA ASN A 209 38.26 -79.45 50.48
C ASN A 209 39.49 -78.57 50.17
N ALA A 210 39.47 -77.86 49.03
CA ALA A 210 40.30 -76.65 48.83
C ALA A 210 39.78 -75.64 47.77
N THR A 211 38.49 -75.65 47.38
CA THR A 211 38.02 -74.92 46.18
C THR A 211 37.06 -73.75 46.38
N ASP A 212 36.68 -73.40 47.62
CA ASP A 212 35.69 -72.32 47.81
C ASP A 212 36.24 -70.90 47.60
N HIS A 213 37.51 -70.64 47.96
CA HIS A 213 38.05 -69.26 47.90
C HIS A 213 38.35 -68.78 46.47
N LYS A 214 38.77 -69.68 45.56
CA LYS A 214 39.02 -69.32 44.16
C LYS A 214 37.73 -69.07 43.39
N ALA A 215 36.67 -69.85 43.63
CA ALA A 215 35.38 -69.66 42.96
C ALA A 215 34.69 -68.33 43.32
N THR A 216 34.84 -67.85 44.56
CA THR A 216 34.36 -66.52 44.99
C THR A 216 35.08 -65.35 44.31
N ASP A 217 36.36 -65.51 43.99
CA ASP A 217 37.21 -64.46 43.41
C ASP A 217 36.90 -64.24 41.92
N TYR A 218 36.76 -65.33 41.16
CA TYR A 218 36.31 -65.28 39.76
C TYR A 218 34.86 -64.76 39.62
N GLY A 219 33.97 -65.14 40.54
CA GLY A 219 32.59 -64.64 40.54
C GLY A 219 32.49 -63.13 40.80
N ALA A 220 33.36 -62.58 41.67
CA ALA A 220 33.45 -61.14 41.91
C ALA A 220 34.04 -60.38 40.72
N ALA A 221 35.08 -60.94 40.07
CA ALA A 221 35.68 -60.38 38.87
C ALA A 221 34.70 -60.34 37.68
N ILE A 222 33.92 -61.42 37.46
CA ILE A 222 32.89 -61.46 36.41
C ILE A 222 31.79 -60.41 36.67
N ARG A 223 31.35 -60.23 37.92
CA ARG A 223 30.37 -59.18 38.26
C ARG A 223 30.91 -57.78 38.00
N ARG A 224 32.18 -57.50 38.33
CA ARG A 224 32.84 -56.20 38.02
C ARG A 224 32.96 -55.98 36.51
N LEU A 225 33.40 -56.98 35.75
CA LEU A 225 33.49 -56.90 34.29
C LEU A 225 32.13 -56.68 33.64
N LYS A 226 31.08 -57.37 34.11
CA LYS A 226 29.71 -57.20 33.59
C LYS A 226 29.16 -55.81 33.90
N ALA A 227 29.40 -55.29 35.10
CA ALA A 227 29.02 -53.92 35.47
C ALA A 227 29.77 -52.86 34.63
N ARG A 228 31.08 -53.04 34.39
CA ARG A 228 31.87 -52.14 33.53
C ARG A 228 31.47 -52.21 32.06
N LEU A 229 31.11 -53.39 31.56
CA LEU A 229 30.59 -53.56 30.20
C LEU A 229 29.24 -52.84 30.03
N GLN A 230 28.33 -52.96 31.00
CA GLN A 230 27.06 -52.23 31.00
C GLN A 230 27.27 -50.71 31.08
N ALA A 231 28.20 -50.25 31.93
CA ALA A 231 28.58 -48.83 32.02
C ALA A 231 29.18 -48.31 30.71
N TRP A 232 30.02 -49.11 30.04
CA TRP A 232 30.59 -48.77 28.73
C TRP A 232 29.53 -48.72 27.63
N GLN A 233 28.60 -49.68 27.60
CA GLN A 233 27.48 -49.69 26.64
C GLN A 233 26.56 -48.46 26.83
N ALA A 234 26.24 -48.10 28.07
CA ALA A 234 25.49 -46.89 28.38
C ALA A 234 26.25 -45.61 28.01
N GLY A 235 27.57 -45.57 28.26
CA GLY A 235 28.45 -44.47 27.84
C GLY A 235 28.53 -44.30 26.33
N ARG A 236 28.56 -45.41 25.57
CA ARG A 236 28.55 -45.41 24.11
C ARG A 236 27.23 -44.89 23.54
N GLN A 237 26.09 -45.32 24.08
CA GLN A 237 24.78 -44.78 23.69
C GLN A 237 24.68 -43.29 24.00
N ARG A 238 25.22 -42.84 25.14
CA ARG A 238 25.26 -41.42 25.50
C ARG A 238 26.13 -40.60 24.54
N LEU A 239 27.27 -41.14 24.09
CA LEU A 239 28.12 -40.51 23.08
C LEU A 239 27.42 -40.38 21.72
N GLU A 240 26.71 -41.41 21.26
CA GLU A 240 25.94 -41.36 20.01
C GLU A 240 24.83 -40.28 20.06
N VAL A 241 24.13 -40.15 21.19
CA VAL A 241 23.10 -39.10 21.39
C VAL A 241 23.73 -37.70 21.44
N LEU A 242 24.88 -37.55 22.11
CA LEU A 242 25.60 -36.28 22.17
C LEU A 242 26.11 -35.86 20.78
N GLU A 243 26.68 -36.78 20.01
CA GLU A 243 27.14 -36.54 18.63
C GLU A 243 26.00 -36.07 17.71
N ALA A 244 24.84 -36.73 17.78
CA ALA A 244 23.66 -36.32 17.03
C ALA A 244 23.19 -34.90 17.43
N SER A 245 23.18 -34.61 18.73
CA SER A 245 22.79 -33.29 19.27
C SER A 245 23.77 -32.17 18.87
N LEU A 246 25.06 -32.49 18.77
CA LEU A 246 26.13 -31.58 18.36
C LEU A 246 26.03 -31.26 16.86
N GLN A 247 25.76 -32.27 16.03
CA GLN A 247 25.52 -32.06 14.60
C GLN A 247 24.27 -31.21 14.33
N GLU A 248 23.17 -31.46 15.03
CA GLU A 248 21.94 -30.69 14.91
C GLU A 248 22.14 -29.23 15.33
N SER A 249 22.81 -29.00 16.46
CA SER A 249 23.11 -27.64 16.94
C SER A 249 24.08 -26.89 16.02
N GLY A 250 25.08 -27.59 15.46
CA GLY A 250 26.01 -27.03 14.48
C GLY A 250 25.34 -26.64 13.16
N LYS A 251 24.39 -27.44 12.67
CA LYS A 251 23.57 -27.10 11.49
C LYS A 251 22.73 -25.84 11.74
N ARG A 252 22.10 -25.73 12.92
CA ARG A 252 21.32 -24.54 13.30
C ARG A 252 22.19 -23.30 13.39
N GLN A 253 23.38 -23.40 13.99
CA GLN A 253 24.33 -22.30 14.04
C GLN A 253 24.75 -21.84 12.64
N ALA A 254 25.07 -22.76 11.73
CA ALA A 254 25.45 -22.42 10.36
C ALA A 254 24.32 -21.70 9.60
N LEU A 255 23.06 -22.07 9.83
CA LEU A 255 21.90 -21.48 9.17
C LEU A 255 21.60 -20.06 9.67
N VAL A 256 21.76 -19.82 10.98
CA VAL A 256 21.67 -18.48 11.59
C VAL A 256 22.85 -17.61 11.12
N GLN A 257 24.07 -18.15 11.07
CA GLN A 257 25.24 -17.42 10.59
C GLN A 257 25.10 -17.01 9.12
N ALA A 258 24.64 -17.92 8.25
CA ALA A 258 24.38 -17.59 6.85
C ALA A 258 23.30 -16.51 6.68
N SER A 259 22.31 -16.47 7.58
CA SER A 259 21.28 -15.43 7.58
C SER A 259 21.85 -14.08 8.01
N LEU A 260 22.73 -14.04 9.02
CA LEU A 260 23.46 -12.85 9.44
C LEU A 260 24.37 -12.33 8.32
N ASP A 261 25.17 -13.21 7.71
CA ASP A 261 26.09 -12.85 6.62
C ASP A 261 25.33 -12.28 5.40
N ARG A 262 24.14 -12.81 5.10
CA ARG A 262 23.27 -12.27 4.05
C ARG A 262 22.78 -10.86 4.36
N VAL A 263 22.29 -10.64 5.58
CA VAL A 263 21.82 -9.31 6.02
C VAL A 263 22.98 -8.31 6.04
N ASP A 264 24.18 -8.73 6.47
CA ASP A 264 25.40 -7.93 6.44
C ASP A 264 25.86 -7.61 5.01
N GLY A 265 25.64 -8.51 4.04
CA GLY A 265 25.92 -8.26 2.63
C GLY A 265 24.93 -7.32 1.95
N GLU A 266 23.65 -7.35 2.35
CA GLU A 266 22.58 -6.49 1.80
C GLU A 266 22.63 -5.06 2.38
N LEU A 267 23.08 -4.90 3.64
CA LEU A 267 23.24 -3.61 4.33
C LEU A 267 24.01 -2.54 3.54
N PRO A 268 25.24 -2.80 3.06
CA PRO A 268 26.06 -1.79 2.38
C PRO A 268 25.48 -1.40 1.02
N VAL A 269 24.77 -2.31 0.33
CA VAL A 269 24.09 -2.03 -0.94
C VAL A 269 22.88 -1.11 -0.71
N ALA A 270 22.08 -1.39 0.31
CA ALA A 270 20.96 -0.52 0.68
C ALA A 270 21.44 0.86 1.18
N SER A 271 22.51 0.88 1.98
CA SER A 271 23.10 2.13 2.48
C SER A 271 23.71 2.97 1.35
N SER A 272 24.39 2.36 0.37
CA SER A 272 24.94 3.10 -0.78
C SER A 272 23.84 3.63 -1.70
N ALA A 273 22.75 2.87 -1.90
CA ALA A 273 21.60 3.34 -2.65
C ALA A 273 20.91 4.53 -1.96
N LEU A 274 20.80 4.52 -0.63
CA LEU A 274 20.26 5.64 0.14
C LEU A 274 21.14 6.88 0.01
N VAL A 275 22.46 6.73 0.15
CA VAL A 275 23.42 7.83 -0.02
C VAL A 275 23.32 8.43 -1.42
N SER A 276 23.27 7.60 -2.46
CA SER A 276 23.08 8.07 -3.84
C SER A 276 21.76 8.82 -4.01
N ALA A 277 20.67 8.35 -3.39
CA ALA A 277 19.38 9.02 -3.46
C ALA A 277 19.37 10.37 -2.73
N ILE A 278 20.10 10.49 -1.62
CA ILE A 278 20.28 11.76 -0.89
C ILE A 278 21.12 12.73 -1.72
N GLU A 279 22.25 12.28 -2.28
CA GLU A 279 23.10 13.10 -3.16
C GLU A 279 22.34 13.57 -4.41
N ASP A 280 21.51 12.71 -5.00
CA ASP A 280 20.64 13.06 -6.10
C ASP A 280 19.56 14.07 -5.68
N ALA A 281 18.95 13.91 -4.51
CA ALA A 281 17.97 14.84 -3.96
C ALA A 281 18.59 16.21 -3.67
N ASP A 282 19.80 16.26 -3.10
CA ASP A 282 20.54 17.50 -2.86
C ASP A 282 20.97 18.17 -4.15
N ARG A 283 21.42 17.39 -5.15
CA ARG A 283 21.75 17.91 -6.48
C ARG A 283 20.52 18.52 -7.14
N LEU A 284 19.38 17.83 -7.13
CA LEU A 284 18.12 18.32 -7.69
C LEU A 284 17.60 19.53 -6.91
N SER A 285 17.71 19.53 -5.58
CA SER A 285 17.34 20.67 -4.74
C SER A 285 18.21 21.89 -5.02
N SER A 286 19.51 21.70 -5.22
CA SER A 286 20.47 22.76 -5.56
C SER A 286 20.26 23.30 -6.98
N GLN A 287 20.02 22.42 -7.96
CA GLN A 287 19.66 22.82 -9.33
C GLN A 287 18.35 23.61 -9.35
N ARG A 288 17.35 23.17 -8.58
CA ARG A 288 16.10 23.91 -8.37
C ARG A 288 16.35 25.26 -7.72
N ALA A 289 17.16 25.32 -6.66
CA ALA A 289 17.48 26.57 -5.98
C ALA A 289 18.23 27.56 -6.89
N ALA A 290 19.06 27.07 -7.81
CA ALA A 290 19.71 27.90 -8.83
C ALA A 290 18.72 28.47 -9.86
N LEU A 291 17.71 27.70 -10.27
CA LEU A 291 16.72 28.10 -11.27
C LEU A 291 15.55 28.93 -10.71
N TYR A 292 15.12 28.63 -9.47
CA TYR A 292 13.87 29.13 -8.88
C TYR A 292 14.04 29.73 -7.47
N GLY A 293 15.26 29.71 -6.92
CA GLY A 293 15.55 30.23 -5.58
C GLY A 293 14.81 29.45 -4.48
N ASN A 294 14.38 30.18 -3.44
CA ASN A 294 13.58 29.64 -2.32
C ASN A 294 12.06 29.77 -2.55
N LYS A 295 11.62 30.02 -3.79
CA LYS A 295 10.19 30.20 -4.09
C LYS A 295 9.49 28.84 -4.17
N ASP A 296 8.25 28.79 -3.70
CA ASP A 296 7.44 27.58 -3.76
C ASP A 296 7.02 27.30 -5.21
N VAL A 297 7.35 26.10 -5.71
CA VAL A 297 7.09 25.69 -7.10
C VAL A 297 5.59 25.66 -7.38
N THR A 298 4.79 25.21 -6.41
CA THR A 298 3.34 25.11 -6.55
C THR A 298 2.68 26.49 -6.67
N VAL A 299 3.19 27.47 -5.91
CA VAL A 299 2.73 28.86 -5.98
C VAL A 299 3.19 29.51 -7.29
N GLY A 300 4.43 29.25 -7.70
CA GLY A 300 4.97 29.75 -8.97
C GLY A 300 4.24 29.20 -10.21
N GLU A 301 3.89 27.91 -10.20
CA GLU A 301 3.06 27.29 -11.23
C GLU A 301 1.66 27.91 -11.27
N ALA A 302 1.01 28.07 -10.11
CA ALA A 302 -0.32 28.68 -10.04
C ALA A 302 -0.34 30.17 -10.47
N GLU A 303 0.72 30.92 -10.18
CA GLU A 303 0.89 32.31 -10.65
C GLU A 303 1.11 32.38 -12.17
N LEU A 304 1.92 31.48 -12.73
CA LEU A 304 2.17 31.39 -14.17
C LEU A 304 0.93 30.90 -14.93
N GLU A 305 0.19 29.93 -14.40
CA GLU A 305 -1.09 29.49 -14.97
C GLU A 305 -2.12 30.60 -14.97
N ARG A 306 -2.22 31.37 -13.87
CA ARG A 306 -3.07 32.57 -13.82
C ARG A 306 -2.63 33.62 -14.84
N ALA A 307 -1.34 33.91 -14.93
CA ALA A 307 -0.83 34.88 -15.90
C ALA A 307 -1.09 34.42 -17.35
N ALA A 308 -0.94 33.13 -17.64
CA ALA A 308 -1.25 32.54 -18.93
C ALA A 308 -2.75 32.61 -19.24
N ALA A 309 -3.62 32.33 -18.27
CA ALA A 309 -5.07 32.44 -18.42
C ALA A 309 -5.52 33.89 -18.68
N VAL A 310 -4.94 34.87 -17.95
CA VAL A 310 -5.18 36.30 -18.18
C VAL A 310 -4.68 36.72 -19.56
N ALA A 311 -3.50 36.28 -19.98
CA ALA A 311 -2.99 36.56 -21.33
C ALA A 311 -3.85 35.93 -22.44
N ALA A 312 -4.35 34.71 -22.23
CA ALA A 312 -5.23 34.02 -23.18
C ALA A 312 -6.59 34.71 -23.33
N THR A 313 -7.18 35.17 -22.22
CA THR A 313 -8.43 35.94 -22.23
C THR A 313 -8.25 37.33 -22.88
N ALA A 314 -7.12 37.99 -22.63
CA ALA A 314 -6.77 39.24 -23.32
C ALA A 314 -6.57 39.04 -24.84
N ALA A 315 -5.94 37.94 -25.25
CA ALA A 315 -5.72 37.62 -26.66
C ALA A 315 -7.03 37.31 -27.40
N THR A 316 -7.93 36.55 -26.78
CA THR A 316 -9.24 36.21 -27.35
C THR A 316 -10.15 37.44 -27.49
N THR A 317 -10.19 38.32 -26.48
CA THR A 317 -10.93 39.58 -26.57
C THR A 317 -10.36 40.54 -27.61
N ALA A 318 -9.03 40.64 -27.73
CA ALA A 318 -8.39 41.40 -28.81
C ALA A 318 -8.72 40.84 -30.20
N ARG A 319 -8.76 39.50 -30.34
CA ARG A 319 -9.14 38.81 -31.59
C ARG A 319 -10.58 39.11 -32.00
N GLN A 320 -11.52 39.07 -31.06
CA GLN A 320 -12.93 39.39 -31.31
C GLN A 320 -13.09 40.84 -31.78
N ARG A 321 -12.49 41.80 -31.09
CA ARG A 321 -12.51 43.23 -31.50
C ARG A 321 -11.92 43.44 -32.91
N TRP A 322 -10.87 42.70 -33.25
CA TRP A 322 -10.28 42.73 -34.59
C TRP A 322 -11.23 42.17 -35.66
N GLN A 323 -11.96 41.08 -35.38
CA GLN A 323 -12.97 40.53 -36.30
C GLN A 323 -14.13 41.50 -36.51
N GLU A 324 -14.69 42.07 -35.44
CA GLU A 324 -15.79 43.04 -35.51
C GLU A 324 -15.42 44.28 -36.34
N THR A 325 -14.18 44.76 -36.19
CA THR A 325 -13.67 45.89 -36.98
C THR A 325 -13.41 45.52 -38.43
N GLN A 326 -12.94 44.29 -38.72
CA GLN A 326 -12.77 43.79 -40.08
C GLN A 326 -14.12 43.66 -40.81
N ASP A 327 -15.14 43.10 -40.15
CA ASP A 327 -16.49 42.96 -40.71
C ASP A 327 -17.13 44.32 -40.98
N SER A 328 -16.94 45.27 -40.05
CA SER A 328 -17.40 46.65 -40.23
C SER A 328 -16.73 47.33 -41.44
N LEU A 329 -15.44 47.08 -41.65
CA LEU A 329 -14.69 47.62 -42.78
C LEU A 329 -15.12 47.00 -44.12
N LEU A 330 -15.38 45.68 -44.16
CA LEU A 330 -15.93 45.01 -45.33
C LEU A 330 -17.32 45.56 -45.69
N ARG A 331 -18.18 45.77 -44.69
CA ARG A 331 -19.51 46.37 -44.88
C ARG A 331 -19.41 47.79 -45.46
N LEU A 332 -18.53 48.63 -44.91
CA LEU A 332 -18.32 49.99 -45.40
C LEU A 332 -17.75 50.01 -46.83
N ARG A 333 -16.85 49.08 -47.17
CA ARG A 333 -16.35 48.92 -48.54
C ARG A 333 -17.44 48.49 -49.52
N GLY A 334 -18.31 47.56 -49.11
CA GLY A 334 -19.48 47.16 -49.92
C GLY A 334 -20.38 48.36 -50.22
N GLN A 335 -20.74 49.13 -49.19
CA GLN A 335 -21.55 50.34 -49.35
C GLN A 335 -20.91 51.38 -50.28
N ALA A 336 -19.59 51.58 -50.19
CA ALA A 336 -18.87 52.49 -51.07
C ALA A 336 -18.87 51.99 -52.54
N HIS A 337 -18.73 50.67 -52.74
CA HIS A 337 -18.79 50.07 -54.07
C HIS A 337 -20.19 50.18 -54.69
N ASP A 338 -21.24 49.91 -53.93
CA ASP A 338 -22.63 50.03 -54.38
C ASP A 338 -22.97 51.48 -54.78
N LEU A 339 -22.51 52.45 -53.98
CA LEU A 339 -22.65 53.88 -54.30
C LEU A 339 -21.89 54.25 -55.58
N ALA A 340 -20.66 53.77 -55.75
CA ALA A 340 -19.88 54.01 -56.97
C ALA A 340 -20.56 53.40 -58.21
N ALA A 341 -21.07 52.17 -58.11
CA ALA A 341 -21.81 51.52 -59.18
C ALA A 341 -23.09 52.27 -59.54
N SER A 342 -23.83 52.78 -58.53
CA SER A 342 -25.02 53.61 -58.78
C SER A 342 -24.67 54.95 -59.45
N LEU A 343 -23.49 55.51 -59.19
CA LEU A 343 -23.01 56.72 -59.87
C LEU A 343 -22.65 56.43 -61.33
N ASP A 344 -21.92 55.34 -61.59
CA ASP A 344 -21.58 54.92 -62.95
C ASP A 344 -22.82 54.57 -63.78
N GLN A 345 -23.84 53.96 -63.18
CA GLN A 345 -25.11 53.66 -63.86
C GLN A 345 -25.89 54.93 -64.23
N ARG A 346 -25.82 55.99 -63.41
CA ARG A 346 -26.51 57.27 -63.66
C ARG A 346 -25.73 58.21 -64.59
N ARG A 347 -24.42 58.00 -64.77
CA ARG A 347 -23.58 58.81 -65.68
C ARG A 347 -24.07 58.79 -67.14
N PRO A 348 -24.37 57.65 -67.78
CA PRO A 348 -24.85 57.65 -69.16
C PRO A 348 -26.24 58.29 -69.29
N ASP A 349 -27.12 58.16 -68.30
CA ASP A 349 -28.42 58.85 -68.32
C ASP A 349 -28.25 60.39 -68.28
N LEU A 350 -27.28 60.87 -67.49
CA LEU A 350 -26.89 62.28 -67.45
C LEU A 350 -26.25 62.74 -68.75
N GLU A 351 -25.36 61.94 -69.34
CA GLU A 351 -24.75 62.23 -70.64
C GLU A 351 -25.78 62.23 -71.76
N ALA A 352 -26.73 61.28 -71.77
CA ALA A 352 -27.82 61.24 -72.72
C ALA A 352 -28.76 62.45 -72.56
N ALA A 353 -29.09 62.83 -71.32
CA ALA A 353 -29.85 64.05 -71.05
C ALA A 353 -29.10 65.30 -71.50
N ARG A 354 -27.77 65.34 -71.36
CA ARG A 354 -26.91 66.43 -71.84
C ARG A 354 -26.85 66.48 -73.36
N VAL A 355 -26.64 65.36 -74.04
CA VAL A 355 -26.64 65.28 -75.51
C VAL A 355 -28.02 65.62 -76.08
N ALA A 356 -29.10 65.18 -75.45
CA ALA A 356 -30.47 65.55 -75.85
C ALA A 356 -30.73 67.05 -75.68
N LEU A 357 -30.19 67.65 -74.62
CA LEU A 357 -30.21 69.10 -74.41
C LEU A 357 -29.38 69.82 -75.49
N ASP A 358 -28.14 69.39 -75.73
CA ASP A 358 -27.24 69.96 -76.75
C ASP A 358 -27.84 69.85 -78.16
N ALA A 359 -28.45 68.71 -78.50
CA ALA A 359 -29.16 68.51 -79.77
C ALA A 359 -30.41 69.39 -79.89
N SER A 360 -31.10 69.67 -78.78
CA SER A 360 -32.24 70.59 -78.75
C SER A 360 -31.78 72.04 -78.92
N LEU A 361 -30.64 72.41 -78.31
CA LEU A 361 -30.01 73.72 -78.48
C LEU A 361 -29.51 73.94 -79.92
N ALA A 362 -28.89 72.93 -80.53
CA ALA A 362 -28.44 72.99 -81.92
C ALA A 362 -29.62 73.13 -82.90
N ARG A 363 -30.74 72.43 -82.66
CA ARG A 363 -31.97 72.53 -83.48
C ARG A 363 -32.63 73.91 -83.40
N LEU A 364 -32.43 74.60 -82.28
CA LEU A 364 -32.88 75.98 -82.04
C LEU A 364 -31.89 77.03 -82.57
N GLY A 365 -30.80 76.62 -83.24
CA GLY A 365 -29.85 77.53 -83.89
C GLY A 365 -28.71 78.03 -82.99
N PHE A 366 -28.52 77.46 -81.80
CA PHE A 366 -27.39 77.77 -80.92
C PHE A 366 -26.22 76.80 -81.22
N ALA A 367 -25.41 77.12 -82.24
CA ALA A 367 -24.11 76.46 -82.43
C ALA A 367 -23.07 77.07 -81.46
N THR A 368 -22.17 76.22 -80.97
CA THR A 368 -21.12 76.52 -79.98
C THR A 368 -20.29 77.77 -80.31
N GLU A 369 -20.08 78.64 -79.31
CA GLU A 369 -19.10 79.74 -79.29
C GLU A 369 -17.64 79.23 -79.30
N ALA A 370 -17.25 78.46 -80.33
CA ALA A 370 -15.88 77.96 -80.47
C ALA A 370 -15.06 78.73 -81.53
N ASP A 371 -15.70 79.45 -82.46
CA ASP A 371 -15.00 80.23 -83.49
C ASP A 371 -15.23 81.73 -83.29
N GLY A 372 -14.46 82.31 -82.36
CA GLY A 372 -14.32 83.74 -82.17
C GLY A 372 -13.20 84.30 -83.04
N SER A 373 -13.45 84.50 -84.34
CA SER A 373 -12.69 85.48 -85.14
C SER A 373 -13.54 86.73 -85.34
N ALA A 374 -12.98 87.83 -84.87
CA ALA A 374 -13.53 89.18 -84.92
C ALA A 374 -13.80 89.69 -86.35
N ASP A 375 -14.63 90.73 -86.40
CA ASP A 375 -14.97 91.61 -87.52
C ASP A 375 -15.89 91.08 -88.63
N ALA A 376 -17.17 91.45 -88.50
CA ALA A 376 -17.80 92.35 -89.46
C ALA A 376 -19.15 92.84 -88.92
N GLY A 377 -19.24 94.16 -88.70
CA GLY A 377 -20.47 94.81 -88.29
C GLY A 377 -21.54 94.85 -89.38
N SER A 378 -22.77 95.12 -88.92
CA SER A 378 -23.83 95.81 -89.67
C SER A 378 -24.45 95.05 -90.86
N VAL A 379 -25.22 93.98 -90.62
CA VAL A 379 -26.59 93.73 -91.18
C VAL A 379 -27.37 92.63 -90.41
N ALA A 380 -27.34 92.56 -89.07
CA ALA A 380 -27.95 91.41 -88.34
C ALA A 380 -28.95 91.76 -87.20
N ASP A 381 -29.48 92.98 -87.14
CA ASP A 381 -30.39 93.37 -86.06
C ASP A 381 -31.80 92.76 -86.15
N ALA A 382 -32.20 92.19 -87.30
CA ALA A 382 -33.48 91.46 -87.41
C ALA A 382 -33.36 89.95 -87.11
N ALA A 383 -32.17 89.35 -87.26
CA ALA A 383 -31.94 87.94 -86.96
C ALA A 383 -31.49 87.70 -85.50
N CYS A 384 -30.80 88.67 -84.89
CA CYS A 384 -30.32 88.56 -83.51
C CYS A 384 -31.46 88.66 -82.45
N LEU A 385 -32.57 89.33 -82.79
CA LEU A 385 -33.75 89.40 -81.91
C LEU A 385 -34.60 88.11 -81.92
N ALA A 386 -34.53 87.30 -82.98
CA ALA A 386 -35.19 86.00 -83.07
C ALA A 386 -34.42 84.88 -82.33
N CYS A 387 -33.11 85.07 -82.10
CA CYS A 387 -32.25 84.12 -81.40
C CYS A 387 -32.09 84.41 -79.89
N ARG A 388 -32.87 85.32 -79.30
CA ARG A 388 -32.87 85.52 -77.85
C ARG A 388 -33.78 84.49 -77.19
N LEU A 389 -33.19 83.59 -76.39
CA LEU A 389 -33.95 82.71 -75.49
C LEU A 389 -34.98 83.56 -74.71
N PRO A 390 -36.26 83.14 -74.69
CA PRO A 390 -37.31 83.77 -73.92
C PRO A 390 -36.84 84.06 -72.50
N PRO A 391 -37.19 85.21 -71.89
CA PRO A 391 -36.68 85.59 -70.57
C PRO A 391 -36.95 84.54 -69.48
N LEU A 392 -37.99 83.72 -69.65
CA LEU A 392 -38.30 82.58 -68.79
C LEU A 392 -37.30 81.41 -68.92
N GLU A 393 -36.87 81.06 -70.12
CA GLU A 393 -35.89 79.98 -70.33
C GLU A 393 -34.50 80.41 -69.87
N ARG A 394 -34.16 81.69 -70.05
CA ARG A 394 -32.91 82.24 -69.51
C ARG A 394 -32.87 82.20 -67.99
N ARG A 395 -33.98 82.57 -67.32
CA ARG A 395 -34.09 82.43 -65.86
C ARG A 395 -33.98 80.97 -65.42
N ARG A 396 -34.66 80.04 -66.11
CA ARG A 396 -34.55 78.60 -65.82
C ARG A 396 -33.12 78.07 -65.97
N LEU A 397 -32.40 78.46 -67.02
CA LEU A 397 -31.02 78.04 -67.22
C LEU A 397 -30.07 78.67 -66.19
N GLN A 398 -30.29 79.92 -65.80
CA GLN A 398 -29.54 80.57 -64.72
C GLN A 398 -29.82 79.92 -63.35
N GLU A 399 -31.07 79.59 -63.05
CA GLU A 399 -31.45 78.84 -61.84
C GLU A 399 -30.83 77.43 -61.84
N ARG A 400 -30.82 76.74 -62.99
CA ARG A 400 -30.20 75.42 -63.15
C ARG A 400 -28.69 75.47 -63.01
N GLN A 401 -28.04 76.50 -63.56
CA GLN A 401 -26.61 76.73 -63.40
C GLN A 401 -26.27 77.01 -61.94
N ALA A 402 -27.07 77.83 -61.26
CA ALA A 402 -26.91 78.10 -59.83
C ALA A 402 -27.09 76.83 -58.97
N ASP A 403 -28.10 75.99 -59.25
CA ASP A 403 -28.30 74.70 -58.58
C ASP A 403 -27.10 73.75 -58.79
N LEU A 404 -26.58 73.66 -60.03
CA LEU A 404 -25.41 72.83 -60.32
C LEU A 404 -24.14 73.35 -59.64
N GLN A 405 -23.91 74.67 -59.62
CA GLN A 405 -22.79 75.28 -58.91
C GLN A 405 -22.89 75.06 -57.39
N GLN A 406 -24.09 75.15 -56.83
CA GLN A 406 -24.32 74.86 -55.41
C GLN A 406 -24.04 73.39 -55.08
N ARG A 407 -24.45 72.45 -55.94
CA ARG A 407 -24.16 71.02 -55.76
C ARG A 407 -22.68 70.70 -55.90
N GLN A 408 -21.99 71.32 -56.86
CA GLN A 408 -20.56 71.14 -57.05
C GLN A 408 -19.78 71.64 -55.82
N ALA A 409 -20.10 72.82 -55.31
CA ALA A 409 -19.54 73.33 -54.06
C ALA A 409 -19.85 72.41 -52.86
N GLY A 410 -21.05 71.84 -52.81
CA GLY A 410 -21.43 70.83 -51.81
C GLY A 410 -20.55 69.58 -51.87
N LEU A 411 -20.34 69.02 -53.06
CA LEU A 411 -19.48 67.84 -53.27
C LEU A 411 -18.03 68.13 -52.92
N ASP A 412 -17.50 69.29 -53.31
CA ASP A 412 -16.13 69.70 -52.98
C ASP A 412 -15.94 69.84 -51.47
N SER A 413 -16.92 70.40 -50.77
CA SER A 413 -16.90 70.50 -49.30
C SER A 413 -16.92 69.12 -48.62
N LEU A 414 -17.72 68.19 -49.14
CA LEU A 414 -17.85 66.83 -48.61
C LEU A 414 -16.54 66.05 -48.84
N ASN A 415 -15.96 66.19 -50.03
CA ASN A 415 -14.69 65.55 -50.38
C ASN A 415 -13.54 66.11 -49.53
N ALA A 416 -13.53 67.42 -49.27
CA ALA A 416 -12.56 68.05 -48.38
C ALA A 416 -12.75 67.63 -46.91
N ASP A 417 -13.98 67.43 -46.43
CA ASP A 417 -14.24 66.92 -45.08
C ASP A 417 -13.85 65.44 -44.95
N LEU A 418 -14.19 64.60 -45.92
CA LEU A 418 -13.78 63.19 -45.98
C LEU A 418 -12.26 63.07 -46.03
N SER A 419 -11.58 63.86 -46.87
CA SER A 419 -10.12 63.87 -46.94
C SER A 419 -9.48 64.28 -45.62
N ARG A 420 -10.04 65.28 -44.93
CA ARG A 420 -9.58 65.67 -43.58
C ARG A 420 -9.80 64.58 -42.55
N ARG A 421 -10.95 63.91 -42.54
CA ARG A 421 -11.23 62.79 -41.63
C ARG A 421 -10.32 61.60 -41.88
N LEU A 422 -10.04 61.29 -43.15
CA LEU A 422 -9.14 60.21 -43.56
C LEU A 422 -7.71 60.54 -43.14
N ALA A 423 -7.25 61.78 -43.35
CA ALA A 423 -5.95 62.25 -42.85
C ALA A 423 -5.88 62.19 -41.30
N ALA A 424 -6.93 62.63 -40.60
CA ALA A 424 -6.99 62.58 -39.15
C ALA A 424 -6.99 61.13 -38.61
N GLN A 425 -7.61 60.17 -39.32
CA GLN A 425 -7.54 58.75 -38.96
C GLN A 425 -6.18 58.13 -39.27
N SER A 426 -5.53 58.52 -40.38
CA SER A 426 -4.17 58.06 -40.72
C SER A 426 -3.11 58.56 -39.73
N VAL A 427 -3.27 59.78 -39.20
CA VAL A 427 -2.38 60.35 -38.16
C VAL A 427 -2.59 59.70 -36.79
N ARG A 428 -3.76 59.12 -36.53
CA ARG A 428 -4.09 58.50 -35.23
C ARG A 428 -3.32 57.21 -34.90
N GLN A 429 -2.42 56.73 -35.77
CA GLN A 429 -1.54 55.55 -35.60
C GLN A 429 -1.97 54.63 -34.44
N LEU A 430 -3.07 53.89 -34.65
CA LEU A 430 -3.73 53.06 -33.63
C LEU A 430 -2.84 51.92 -33.08
N SER A 431 -1.69 51.66 -33.71
CA SER A 431 -0.65 50.76 -33.24
C SER A 431 0.73 51.22 -33.74
N PRO A 432 1.79 51.10 -32.91
CA PRO A 432 3.16 51.36 -33.34
C PRO A 432 3.74 50.26 -34.25
N LEU A 433 3.05 49.13 -34.44
CA LEU A 433 3.50 48.03 -35.30
C LEU A 433 2.91 48.14 -36.71
N THR A 434 3.76 47.87 -37.71
CA THR A 434 3.33 47.74 -39.11
C THR A 434 2.43 46.51 -39.29
N ALA A 435 1.54 46.52 -40.28
CA ALA A 435 0.64 45.40 -40.58
C ALA A 435 1.38 44.07 -40.80
N VAL A 436 2.62 44.14 -41.31
CA VAL A 436 3.51 42.98 -41.51
C VAL A 436 4.00 42.43 -40.16
N ALA A 437 4.41 43.30 -39.23
CA ALA A 437 4.86 42.88 -37.91
C ALA A 437 3.70 42.32 -37.06
N LEU A 438 2.48 42.86 -37.23
CA LEU A 438 1.28 42.33 -36.57
C LEU A 438 0.88 40.96 -37.11
N ALA A 439 1.03 40.73 -38.42
CA ALA A 439 0.79 39.43 -39.05
C ALA A 439 1.81 38.38 -38.56
N ALA A 440 3.09 38.74 -38.51
CA ALA A 440 4.15 37.87 -37.99
C ALA A 440 3.90 37.47 -36.52
N ALA A 441 3.57 38.43 -35.64
CA ALA A 441 3.26 38.16 -34.25
C ALA A 441 2.01 37.26 -34.08
N ARG A 442 1.01 37.42 -34.96
CA ARG A 442 -0.19 36.57 -34.98
C ARG A 442 0.14 35.13 -35.39
N ASP A 443 1.01 34.95 -36.37
CA ASP A 443 1.43 33.62 -36.82
C ASP A 443 2.30 32.93 -35.77
N GLU A 444 3.18 33.66 -35.09
CA GLU A 444 3.94 33.14 -33.93
C GLU A 444 3.03 32.71 -32.78
N ILE A 445 2.03 33.53 -32.42
CA ILE A 445 1.05 33.18 -31.37
C ILE A 445 0.22 31.96 -31.79
N ALA A 446 -0.17 31.86 -33.07
CA ALA A 446 -0.92 30.73 -33.57
C ALA A 446 -0.10 29.43 -33.52
N GLN A 447 1.18 29.49 -33.89
CA GLN A 447 2.10 28.34 -33.78
C GLN A 447 2.33 27.94 -32.31
N ALA A 448 2.51 28.90 -31.41
CA ALA A 448 2.66 28.64 -29.99
C ALA A 448 1.39 28.01 -29.38
N GLN A 449 0.19 28.49 -29.77
CA GLN A 449 -1.08 27.90 -29.35
C GLN A 449 -1.24 26.47 -29.87
N GLN A 450 -0.88 26.21 -31.12
CA GLN A 450 -0.98 24.87 -31.69
C GLN A 450 -0.03 23.89 -30.96
N ALA A 451 1.23 24.28 -30.74
CA ALA A 451 2.19 23.49 -29.98
C ALA A 451 1.74 23.23 -28.53
N ALA A 452 1.17 24.23 -27.86
CA ALA A 452 0.62 24.08 -26.51
C ALA A 452 -0.58 23.11 -26.48
N THR A 453 -1.44 23.15 -27.51
CA THR A 453 -2.59 22.25 -27.61
C THR A 453 -2.14 20.80 -27.84
N GLU A 454 -1.18 20.59 -28.74
CA GLU A 454 -0.58 19.27 -28.97
C GLU A 454 0.06 18.71 -27.69
N ARG A 455 0.84 19.53 -26.97
CA ARG A 455 1.43 19.17 -25.68
C ARG A 455 0.37 18.80 -24.63
N SER A 456 -0.72 19.57 -24.56
CA SER A 456 -1.83 19.30 -23.64
C SER A 456 -2.53 17.98 -23.96
N THR A 457 -2.74 17.68 -25.25
CA THR A 457 -3.32 16.41 -25.67
C THR A 457 -2.41 15.22 -25.37
N GLU A 458 -1.10 15.36 -25.58
CA GLU A 458 -0.11 14.33 -25.23
C GLU A 458 -0.13 14.05 -23.71
N LEU A 459 -0.09 15.10 -22.89
CA LEU A 459 -0.13 14.97 -21.43
C LEU A 459 -1.45 14.33 -20.96
N ARG A 460 -2.58 14.68 -21.57
CA ARG A 460 -3.88 14.10 -21.24
C ARG A 460 -3.93 12.60 -21.56
N LEU A 461 -3.41 12.18 -22.71
CA LEU A 461 -3.32 10.77 -23.07
C LEU A 461 -2.40 9.99 -22.12
N ARG A 462 -1.30 10.60 -21.67
CA ARG A 462 -0.42 9.98 -20.66
C ARG A 462 -1.10 9.82 -19.31
N LEU A 463 -1.82 10.85 -18.84
CA LEU A 463 -2.60 10.77 -17.60
C LEU A 463 -3.67 9.67 -17.68
N GLU A 464 -4.38 9.57 -18.79
CA GLU A 464 -5.40 8.52 -18.98
C GLU A 464 -4.79 7.11 -19.01
N ALA A 465 -3.59 6.96 -19.59
CA ALA A 465 -2.83 5.71 -19.53
C ALA A 465 -2.36 5.38 -18.11
N ASP A 466 -1.89 6.37 -17.35
CA ASP A 466 -1.45 6.20 -15.96
C ASP A 466 -2.62 5.84 -15.03
N ASP A 467 -3.77 6.49 -15.20
CA ASP A 467 -5.01 6.15 -14.48
C ASP A 467 -5.46 4.71 -14.80
N GLY A 468 -5.39 4.31 -16.08
CA GLY A 468 -5.66 2.93 -16.51
C GLY A 468 -4.69 1.92 -15.87
N ASN A 469 -3.39 2.25 -15.82
CA ASN A 469 -2.38 1.43 -15.18
C ASN A 469 -2.60 1.31 -13.67
N ALA A 470 -2.98 2.41 -13.00
CA ALA A 470 -3.30 2.42 -11.58
C ALA A 470 -4.53 1.56 -11.26
N ALA A 471 -5.58 1.63 -12.09
CA ALA A 471 -6.76 0.78 -11.95
C ALA A 471 -6.41 -0.71 -12.10
N LEU A 472 -5.60 -1.07 -13.11
CA LEU A 472 -5.16 -2.45 -13.34
C LEU A 472 -4.24 -2.97 -12.23
N ALA A 473 -3.36 -2.11 -11.70
CA ALA A 473 -2.53 -2.42 -10.54
C ALA A 473 -3.38 -2.68 -9.29
N ASN A 474 -4.42 -1.87 -9.04
CA ASN A 474 -5.34 -2.07 -7.93
C ASN A 474 -6.16 -3.36 -8.08
N GLN A 475 -6.62 -3.68 -9.29
CA GLN A 475 -7.30 -4.95 -9.55
C GLN A 475 -6.39 -6.15 -9.22
N LYS A 476 -5.14 -6.13 -9.68
CA LYS A 476 -4.16 -7.18 -9.36
C LYS A 476 -3.89 -7.27 -7.85
N ARG A 477 -3.79 -6.13 -7.17
CA ARG A 477 -3.58 -6.07 -5.72
C ARG A 477 -4.73 -6.74 -4.97
N ASN A 478 -5.98 -6.46 -5.35
CA ASN A 478 -7.16 -7.08 -4.76
C ASN A 478 -7.19 -8.59 -5.00
N SER A 479 -6.88 -9.06 -6.21
CA SER A 479 -6.77 -10.50 -6.49
C SER A 479 -5.66 -11.17 -5.67
N LEU A 480 -4.53 -10.48 -5.47
CA LEU A 480 -3.41 -10.99 -4.67
C LEU A 480 -3.79 -11.11 -3.18
N THR A 481 -4.53 -10.14 -2.64
CA THR A 481 -5.09 -10.24 -1.27
C THR A 481 -6.04 -11.43 -1.14
N GLY A 482 -6.88 -11.68 -2.15
CA GLY A 482 -7.76 -12.86 -2.18
C GLY A 482 -6.98 -14.19 -2.16
N LEU A 483 -5.94 -14.28 -2.99
CA LEU A 483 -5.06 -15.45 -3.04
C LEU A 483 -4.28 -15.65 -1.74
N GLN A 484 -3.79 -14.59 -1.11
CA GLN A 484 -3.12 -14.66 0.20
C GLN A 484 -4.06 -15.17 1.30
N ALA A 485 -5.34 -14.80 1.26
CA ALA A 485 -6.33 -15.33 2.20
C ALA A 485 -6.63 -16.83 1.96
N GLU A 486 -6.56 -17.29 0.71
CA GLU A 486 -6.61 -18.73 0.38
C GLU A 486 -5.37 -19.46 0.84
N GLU A 487 -4.19 -18.94 0.55
CA GLU A 487 -2.90 -19.48 1.01
C GLU A 487 -2.89 -19.62 2.53
N ALA A 488 -3.26 -18.57 3.27
CA ALA A 488 -3.32 -18.61 4.74
C ALA A 488 -4.24 -19.72 5.27
N ARG A 489 -5.39 -19.97 4.61
CA ARG A 489 -6.28 -21.08 4.95
C ARG A 489 -5.63 -22.44 4.71
N TRP A 490 -4.95 -22.61 3.57
CA TRP A 490 -4.24 -23.84 3.24
C TRP A 490 -3.05 -24.08 4.16
N THR A 491 -2.28 -23.05 4.48
CA THR A 491 -1.18 -23.12 5.45
C THR A 491 -1.69 -23.50 6.83
N SER A 492 -2.80 -22.91 7.29
CA SER A 492 -3.41 -23.30 8.57
C SER A 492 -3.85 -24.77 8.57
N LEU A 493 -4.40 -25.27 7.45
CA LEU A 493 -4.75 -26.68 7.32
C LEU A 493 -3.49 -27.57 7.30
N ASP A 494 -2.42 -27.12 6.65
CA ASP A 494 -1.16 -27.85 6.56
C ASP A 494 -0.47 -27.96 7.95
N ASP A 495 -0.48 -26.86 8.70
CA ASP A 495 0.00 -26.78 10.08
C ASP A 495 -0.78 -27.70 11.04
N LEU A 496 -2.07 -27.91 10.80
CA LEU A 496 -2.89 -28.79 11.64
C LEU A 496 -2.73 -30.27 11.27
N ILE A 497 -2.94 -30.62 10.00
CA ILE A 497 -3.07 -32.02 9.56
C ILE A 497 -2.27 -32.35 8.30
N GLY A 498 -1.65 -31.35 7.68
CA GLY A 498 -0.91 -31.49 6.44
C GLY A 498 0.37 -32.30 6.55
N SER A 499 0.51 -33.22 5.60
CA SER A 499 1.76 -33.88 5.27
C SER A 499 1.60 -34.50 3.89
N ALA A 500 2.60 -34.39 3.02
CA ALA A 500 2.56 -34.97 1.69
C ALA A 500 2.28 -36.49 1.71
N ASP A 501 2.75 -37.19 2.76
CA ASP A 501 2.57 -38.63 2.96
C ASP A 501 1.29 -38.99 3.75
N GLY A 502 0.49 -38.01 4.21
CA GLY A 502 -0.67 -38.23 5.08
C GLY A 502 -0.36 -38.72 6.51
N LYS A 503 0.93 -38.87 6.86
CA LYS A 503 1.40 -39.39 8.16
C LYS A 503 0.93 -38.57 9.34
N LYS A 504 0.85 -37.23 9.24
CA LYS A 504 0.50 -36.35 10.36
C LYS A 504 -0.95 -36.57 10.80
N TYR A 505 -1.89 -36.56 9.86
CA TYR A 505 -3.29 -36.89 10.11
C TYR A 505 -3.48 -38.33 10.61
N ASN A 506 -2.79 -39.30 10.00
CA ASN A 506 -2.89 -40.70 10.41
C ASN A 506 -2.41 -40.90 11.85
N LYS A 507 -1.28 -40.28 12.24
CA LYS A 507 -0.80 -40.30 13.64
C LYS A 507 -1.81 -39.68 14.61
N PHE A 508 -2.40 -38.54 14.26
CA PHE A 508 -3.43 -37.90 15.08
C PHE A 508 -4.65 -38.82 15.29
N ALA A 509 -5.14 -39.46 14.22
CA ALA A 509 -6.26 -40.41 14.30
C ALA A 509 -5.90 -41.68 15.11
N GLN A 510 -4.67 -42.19 14.97
CA GLN A 510 -4.19 -43.34 15.74
C GLN A 510 -4.05 -43.01 17.22
N HIS A 511 -3.58 -41.81 17.58
CA HIS A 511 -3.51 -41.37 18.98
C HIS A 511 -4.92 -41.27 19.60
N LEU A 512 -5.91 -40.74 18.87
CA LEU A 512 -7.31 -40.73 19.31
C LEU A 512 -7.84 -42.16 19.54
N THR A 513 -7.50 -43.07 18.64
CA THR A 513 -7.88 -44.49 18.73
C THR A 513 -7.23 -45.16 19.94
N LEU A 514 -5.95 -44.88 20.20
CA LEU A 514 -5.21 -45.37 21.37
C LEU A 514 -5.84 -44.87 22.67
N ARG A 515 -6.28 -43.61 22.75
CA ARG A 515 -7.01 -43.11 23.93
C ARG A 515 -8.29 -43.91 24.20
N GLY A 516 -9.05 -44.23 23.15
CA GLY A 516 -10.22 -45.09 23.27
C GLY A 516 -9.87 -46.52 23.71
N LEU A 517 -8.78 -47.09 23.17
CA LEU A 517 -8.29 -48.41 23.58
C LEU A 517 -7.89 -48.42 25.06
N ILE A 518 -7.14 -47.41 25.51
CA ILE A 518 -6.68 -47.28 26.90
C ILE A 518 -7.87 -47.16 27.85
N GLU A 519 -8.92 -46.40 27.48
CA GLU A 519 -10.12 -46.29 28.30
C GLU A 519 -10.82 -47.65 28.47
N LEU A 520 -11.02 -48.40 27.38
CA LEU A 520 -11.61 -49.73 27.44
C LEU A 520 -10.73 -50.72 28.23
N SER A 521 -9.42 -50.64 28.03
CA SER A 521 -8.44 -51.49 28.71
C SER A 521 -8.43 -51.21 30.21
N ASN A 522 -8.51 -49.94 30.64
CA ASN A 522 -8.61 -49.57 32.05
C ASN A 522 -9.88 -50.11 32.72
N ARG A 523 -11.01 -50.14 32.00
CA ARG A 523 -12.25 -50.76 32.52
C ARG A 523 -12.07 -52.26 32.78
N LYS A 524 -11.30 -52.96 31.93
CA LYS A 524 -10.96 -54.38 32.15
C LYS A 524 -9.89 -54.53 33.22
N LEU A 525 -8.90 -53.65 33.26
CA LEU A 525 -7.82 -53.66 34.25
C LEU A 525 -8.35 -53.51 35.67
N ALA A 526 -9.35 -52.66 35.88
CA ALA A 526 -10.03 -52.50 37.17
C ALA A 526 -10.76 -53.78 37.64
N LEU A 527 -11.06 -54.74 36.75
CA LEU A 527 -11.61 -56.04 37.15
C LEU A 527 -10.51 -57.00 37.64
N PHE A 528 -9.27 -56.76 37.24
CA PHE A 528 -8.12 -57.59 37.61
C PHE A 528 -7.38 -57.03 38.83
N SER A 529 -7.15 -55.72 38.85
CA SER A 529 -6.38 -55.02 39.87
C SER A 529 -6.76 -53.54 39.94
N ASP A 530 -7.01 -53.04 41.15
CA ASP A 530 -7.22 -51.61 41.41
C ASP A 530 -5.92 -50.81 41.50
N ARG A 531 -4.75 -51.47 41.37
CA ARG A 531 -3.45 -50.84 41.59
C ARG A 531 -2.97 -50.02 40.40
N TYR A 532 -3.29 -50.43 39.18
CA TYR A 532 -2.69 -49.87 37.96
C TYR A 532 -3.73 -49.21 37.06
N ARG A 533 -3.34 -48.07 36.48
CA ARG A 533 -4.12 -47.37 35.45
C ARG A 533 -3.24 -46.97 34.29
N LEU A 534 -3.66 -47.31 33.07
CA LEU A 534 -3.00 -46.96 31.83
C LEU A 534 -3.32 -45.51 31.45
N VAL A 535 -2.31 -44.75 31.02
CA VAL A 535 -2.46 -43.37 30.56
C VAL A 535 -1.69 -43.17 29.25
N PRO A 536 -2.30 -42.51 28.24
CA PRO A 536 -1.58 -42.21 26.99
C PRO A 536 -0.38 -41.31 27.25
N ASN A 537 0.74 -41.57 26.59
CA ASN A 537 1.88 -40.68 26.62
C ASN A 537 1.74 -39.65 25.48
N ASP A 538 1.65 -38.38 25.84
CA ASP A 538 1.47 -37.28 24.86
C ASP A 538 2.79 -36.88 24.17
N GLU A 539 3.94 -37.22 24.74
CA GLU A 539 5.28 -36.91 24.19
C GLU A 539 5.80 -38.02 23.26
N ALA A 540 5.44 -39.28 23.51
CA ALA A 540 5.89 -40.44 22.76
C ALA A 540 4.79 -41.00 21.84
N ASN A 541 5.10 -41.11 20.54
CA ASN A 541 4.13 -41.56 19.53
C ASN A 541 3.63 -42.98 19.82
N LEU A 542 2.33 -43.11 20.06
CA LEU A 542 1.62 -44.38 20.28
C LEU A 542 2.10 -45.17 21.51
N GLU A 543 2.70 -44.51 22.49
CA GLU A 543 3.09 -45.12 23.75
C GLU A 543 2.08 -44.79 24.86
N PHE A 544 2.12 -45.57 25.93
CA PHE A 544 1.34 -45.36 27.14
C PHE A 544 2.19 -45.68 28.35
N ASP A 545 1.88 -44.99 29.44
CA ASP A 545 2.49 -45.16 30.75
C ASP A 545 1.48 -45.74 31.74
N ILE A 546 1.96 -46.15 32.91
CA ILE A 546 1.16 -46.73 33.97
C ILE A 546 1.26 -45.87 35.21
N ILE A 547 0.13 -45.56 35.81
CA ILE A 547 0.01 -44.96 37.12
C ILE A 547 -0.10 -46.09 38.15
N ASP A 548 0.78 -46.10 39.15
CA ASP A 548 0.66 -46.97 40.33
C ASP A 548 -0.08 -46.21 41.45
N GLU A 549 -1.34 -46.55 41.68
CA GLU A 549 -2.20 -45.88 42.67
C GLU A 549 -1.73 -46.14 44.11
N TRP A 550 -0.99 -47.24 44.35
CA TRP A 550 -0.42 -47.53 45.67
C TRP A 550 0.84 -46.74 45.97
N GLN A 551 1.45 -46.11 44.96
CA GLN A 551 2.63 -45.24 45.10
C GLN A 551 2.28 -43.77 44.89
N ALA A 552 1.16 -43.34 45.48
CA ALA A 552 0.67 -41.96 45.40
C ALA A 552 0.49 -41.44 43.96
N GLY A 553 0.21 -42.33 43.00
CA GLY A 553 -0.04 -41.96 41.61
C GLY A 553 1.22 -41.71 40.78
N GLU A 554 2.34 -42.34 41.13
CA GLU A 554 3.58 -42.25 40.33
C GLU A 554 3.37 -42.79 38.90
N ILE A 555 3.80 -42.01 37.90
CA ILE A 555 3.77 -42.41 36.49
C ILE A 555 5.06 -43.16 36.15
N ARG A 556 4.91 -44.38 35.64
CA ARG A 556 6.02 -45.26 35.26
C ARG A 556 5.89 -45.71 33.82
N SER A 557 7.03 -45.81 33.15
CA SER A 557 7.10 -46.44 31.85
C SER A 557 6.81 -47.95 31.95
N THR A 558 6.10 -48.47 30.95
CA THR A 558 5.77 -49.89 30.80
C THR A 558 6.99 -50.83 30.77
N ARG A 559 8.20 -50.31 30.53
CA ARG A 559 9.45 -51.08 30.50
C ARG A 559 9.90 -51.59 31.87
N ASN A 560 9.40 -51.01 32.96
CA ASN A 560 9.84 -51.31 34.33
C ASN A 560 8.86 -52.20 35.12
N LEU A 561 7.89 -52.81 34.45
CA LEU A 561 6.89 -53.68 35.08
C LEU A 561 7.46 -55.06 35.43
N SER A 562 6.94 -55.67 36.49
CA SER A 562 7.21 -57.07 36.82
C SER A 562 6.57 -58.02 35.79
N GLY A 563 7.00 -59.30 35.79
CA GLY A 563 6.48 -60.31 34.87
C GLY A 563 4.98 -60.59 35.02
N GLY A 564 4.43 -60.50 36.24
CA GLY A 564 2.99 -60.64 36.50
C GLY A 564 2.20 -59.38 36.12
N GLU A 565 2.77 -58.20 36.40
CA GLU A 565 2.16 -56.91 36.07
C GLU A 565 2.06 -56.70 34.55
N SER A 566 3.12 -57.05 33.82
CA SER A 566 3.14 -57.01 32.36
C SER A 566 2.07 -57.93 31.75
N PHE A 567 1.83 -59.07 32.36
CA PHE A 567 0.80 -60.01 31.91
C PHE A 567 -0.62 -59.45 32.12
N LEU A 568 -0.92 -58.89 33.29
CA LEU A 568 -2.22 -58.26 33.57
C LEU A 568 -2.52 -57.08 32.63
N VAL A 569 -1.52 -56.21 32.41
CA VAL A 569 -1.64 -55.08 31.49
C VAL A 569 -1.85 -55.55 30.06
N SER A 570 -1.11 -56.57 29.62
CA SER A 570 -1.26 -57.14 28.26
C SER A 570 -2.62 -57.81 28.07
N LEU A 571 -3.11 -58.53 29.07
CA LEU A 571 -4.42 -59.15 29.06
C LEU A 571 -5.55 -58.10 29.00
N ALA A 572 -5.48 -57.06 29.83
CA ALA A 572 -6.43 -55.95 29.82
C ALA A 572 -6.43 -55.22 28.47
N LEU A 573 -5.27 -55.01 27.86
CA LEU A 573 -5.12 -54.39 26.55
C LEU A 573 -5.69 -55.28 25.43
N ALA A 574 -5.43 -56.58 25.46
CA ALA A 574 -5.98 -57.54 24.49
C ALA A 574 -7.51 -57.59 24.54
N LEU A 575 -8.08 -57.55 25.75
CA LEU A 575 -9.53 -57.49 25.95
C LEU A 575 -10.13 -56.14 25.53
N GLY A 576 -9.45 -55.04 25.86
CA GLY A 576 -9.83 -53.71 25.40
C GLY A 576 -9.82 -53.58 23.88
N LEU A 577 -8.84 -54.22 23.21
CA LEU A 577 -8.75 -54.27 21.75
C LEU A 577 -9.87 -55.10 21.13
N ALA A 578 -10.21 -56.23 21.74
CA ALA A 578 -11.36 -57.05 21.33
C ALA A 578 -12.68 -56.27 21.43
N ASP A 579 -12.84 -55.43 22.47
CA ASP A 579 -14.01 -54.55 22.63
C ASP A 579 -14.00 -53.39 21.63
N LEU A 580 -12.84 -52.78 21.33
CA LEU A 580 -12.71 -51.71 20.35
C LEU A 580 -13.03 -52.19 18.93
N SER A 581 -12.55 -53.38 18.56
CA SER A 581 -12.73 -53.97 17.24
C SER A 581 -14.18 -54.39 16.95
N SER A 582 -14.99 -54.65 17.99
CA SER A 582 -16.38 -55.12 17.88
C SER A 582 -17.30 -54.29 16.95
N ARG A 583 -16.96 -53.01 16.67
CA ARG A 583 -17.72 -52.13 15.78
C ARG A 583 -17.40 -52.30 14.29
N HIS A 584 -16.24 -52.85 13.93
CA HIS A 584 -15.78 -52.99 12.53
C HIS A 584 -15.38 -54.42 12.15
N ALA A 585 -14.92 -55.23 13.11
CA ALA A 585 -14.64 -56.65 12.97
C ALA A 585 -14.68 -57.31 14.37
N SER A 586 -15.69 -58.15 14.65
CA SER A 586 -15.78 -58.84 15.93
C SER A 586 -14.65 -59.88 16.05
N LEU A 587 -13.73 -59.66 16.99
CA LEU A 587 -12.77 -60.67 17.40
C LEU A 587 -13.49 -61.64 18.34
N ASP A 588 -14.10 -62.68 17.77
CA ASP A 588 -14.93 -63.66 18.48
C ASP A 588 -14.10 -64.72 19.23
N SER A 589 -12.79 -64.78 18.99
CA SER A 589 -11.87 -65.73 19.61
C SER A 589 -10.58 -65.10 20.11
N LEU A 590 -10.19 -65.39 21.36
CA LEU A 590 -8.92 -64.98 21.97
C LEU A 590 -8.17 -66.20 22.50
N PHE A 591 -6.90 -66.36 22.15
CA PHE A 591 -6.02 -67.41 22.69
C PHE A 591 -4.94 -66.78 23.57
N LEU A 592 -4.84 -67.26 24.80
CA LEU A 592 -3.85 -66.85 25.79
C LEU A 592 -2.86 -67.99 25.99
N ASP A 593 -1.60 -67.75 25.66
CA ASP A 593 -0.51 -68.73 25.79
C ASP A 593 0.42 -68.30 26.91
N GLU A 594 0.57 -69.16 27.92
CA GLU A 594 1.51 -69.10 29.06
C GLU A 594 1.84 -67.70 29.63
N GLY A 595 1.43 -67.48 30.87
CA GLY A 595 1.65 -66.21 31.58
C GLY A 595 0.94 -66.12 32.94
N PHE A 596 0.10 -67.11 33.24
CA PHE A 596 -0.54 -67.27 34.54
C PHE A 596 0.41 -67.75 35.65
N GLY A 597 1.57 -68.32 35.30
CA GLY A 597 2.55 -68.83 36.26
C GLY A 597 3.42 -67.74 36.93
N THR A 598 3.37 -66.51 36.43
CA THR A 598 4.04 -65.34 37.02
C THR A 598 3.12 -64.52 37.93
N LEU A 599 1.84 -64.89 38.00
CA LEU A 599 0.85 -64.27 38.88
C LEU A 599 0.90 -64.92 40.26
N ASP A 600 0.68 -64.09 41.28
CA ASP A 600 0.32 -64.56 42.62
C ASP A 600 -1.09 -65.18 42.62
N GLU A 601 -1.39 -65.96 43.66
CA GLU A 601 -2.62 -66.76 43.74
C GLU A 601 -3.89 -65.89 43.78
N GLU A 602 -3.84 -64.70 44.39
CA GLU A 602 -4.96 -63.75 44.46
C GLU A 602 -5.22 -63.10 43.09
N SER A 603 -4.17 -62.63 42.40
CA SER A 603 -4.30 -62.09 41.04
C SER A 603 -4.76 -63.14 40.02
N LEU A 604 -4.30 -64.39 40.15
CA LEU A 604 -4.74 -65.51 39.31
C LEU A 604 -6.23 -65.80 39.52
N GLU A 605 -6.69 -65.73 40.76
CA GLU A 605 -8.09 -65.95 41.10
C GLU A 605 -9.00 -64.90 40.45
N SER A 606 -8.62 -63.63 40.56
CA SER A 606 -9.30 -62.48 39.96
C SER A 606 -9.33 -62.56 38.42
N ALA A 607 -8.18 -62.90 37.80
CA ALA A 607 -8.06 -63.06 36.36
C ALA A 607 -9.00 -64.14 35.81
N LEU A 608 -9.03 -65.31 36.44
CA LEU A 608 -9.92 -66.41 36.04
C LEU A 608 -11.41 -66.06 36.23
N GLY A 609 -11.75 -65.32 37.29
CA GLY A 609 -13.12 -64.83 37.51
C GLY A 609 -13.60 -63.92 36.38
N THR A 610 -12.76 -62.98 35.96
CA THR A 610 -13.06 -62.06 34.86
C THR A 610 -13.13 -62.76 33.50
N LEU A 611 -12.25 -63.74 33.24
CA LEU A 611 -12.31 -64.57 32.02
C LEU A 611 -13.61 -65.40 31.95
N ALA A 612 -14.09 -65.91 33.08
CA ALA A 612 -15.36 -66.62 33.15
C ALA A 612 -16.56 -65.70 32.88
N ALA A 613 -16.50 -64.44 33.36
CA ALA A 613 -17.52 -63.43 33.05
C ALA A 613 -17.54 -63.13 31.54
N LEU A 614 -16.39 -62.95 30.90
CA LEU A 614 -16.31 -62.68 29.46
C LEU A 614 -16.83 -63.82 28.58
N ARG A 615 -16.74 -65.08 29.05
CA ARG A 615 -17.38 -66.23 28.38
C ARG A 615 -18.90 -66.05 28.26
N THR A 616 -19.54 -65.41 29.24
CA THR A 616 -21.00 -65.15 29.23
C THR A 616 -21.41 -64.11 28.19
N GLU A 617 -20.47 -63.28 27.73
CA GLU A 617 -20.66 -62.31 26.64
C GLU A 617 -20.55 -62.94 25.24
N GLY A 618 -20.37 -64.27 25.14
CA GLY A 618 -20.36 -65.00 23.87
C GLY A 618 -19.01 -65.07 23.16
N LYS A 619 -17.92 -64.63 23.80
CA LYS A 619 -16.56 -64.70 23.26
C LYS A 619 -15.91 -66.06 23.57
N LEU A 620 -15.23 -66.65 22.58
CA LEU A 620 -14.46 -67.89 22.76
C LEU A 620 -13.06 -67.55 23.29
N ILE A 621 -12.77 -67.96 24.52
CA ILE A 621 -11.45 -67.75 25.13
C ILE A 621 -10.77 -69.10 25.29
N GLY A 622 -9.63 -69.29 24.63
CA GLY A 622 -8.74 -70.44 24.78
C GLY A 622 -7.56 -70.07 25.68
N VAL A 623 -7.23 -70.95 26.63
CA VAL A 623 -6.09 -70.75 27.55
C VAL A 623 -5.17 -71.96 27.45
N ILE A 624 -3.88 -71.72 27.27
CA ILE A 624 -2.81 -72.71 27.33
C ILE A 624 -1.99 -72.41 28.59
N SER A 625 -2.00 -73.33 29.55
CA SER A 625 -1.22 -73.18 30.77
C SER A 625 -0.84 -74.51 31.41
N HIS A 626 0.34 -74.54 32.02
CA HIS A 626 0.83 -75.60 32.90
C HIS A 626 0.40 -75.43 34.37
N VAL A 627 -0.27 -74.32 34.75
CA VAL A 627 -0.62 -74.01 36.14
C VAL A 627 -1.77 -74.90 36.64
N PRO A 628 -1.60 -75.68 37.72
CA PRO A 628 -2.62 -76.61 38.21
C PRO A 628 -3.95 -75.94 38.57
N ALA A 629 -3.92 -74.73 39.14
CA ALA A 629 -5.11 -73.98 39.54
C ALA A 629 -6.09 -73.68 38.37
N ILE A 630 -5.59 -73.60 37.14
CA ILE A 630 -6.43 -73.39 35.94
C ILE A 630 -7.20 -74.66 35.58
N ARG A 631 -6.56 -75.83 35.74
CA ARG A 631 -7.18 -77.15 35.49
C ARG A 631 -8.38 -77.40 36.38
N GLU A 632 -8.34 -76.95 37.63
CA GLU A 632 -9.42 -77.14 38.60
C GLU A 632 -10.64 -76.25 38.32
N ARG A 633 -10.43 -75.08 37.70
CA ARG A 633 -11.49 -74.08 37.45
C ARG A 633 -12.15 -74.21 36.08
N ILE A 634 -11.42 -74.66 35.07
CA ILE A 634 -11.92 -74.83 33.70
C ILE A 634 -12.24 -76.31 33.46
N ALA A 635 -13.53 -76.66 33.58
CA ALA A 635 -13.98 -78.05 33.42
C ALA A 635 -13.65 -78.64 32.03
N THR A 636 -13.77 -77.85 30.96
CA THR A 636 -13.49 -78.27 29.58
C THR A 636 -12.04 -78.01 29.24
N HIS A 637 -11.22 -79.07 29.20
CA HIS A 637 -9.78 -78.97 28.90
C HIS A 637 -9.34 -80.03 27.89
N ILE A 638 -8.28 -79.72 27.14
CA ILE A 638 -7.59 -80.66 26.26
C ILE A 638 -6.23 -80.94 26.92
N GLU A 639 -6.04 -82.15 27.42
CA GLU A 639 -4.82 -82.59 28.09
C GLU A 639 -3.78 -83.04 27.06
N VAL A 640 -2.56 -82.51 27.16
CA VAL A 640 -1.41 -82.94 26.32
C VAL A 640 -0.50 -83.83 27.16
N ARG A 641 -0.43 -85.12 26.84
CA ARG A 641 0.44 -86.09 27.53
C ARG A 641 1.69 -86.39 26.70
N PRO A 642 2.91 -86.16 27.22
CA PRO A 642 4.13 -86.55 26.53
C PRO A 642 4.28 -88.09 26.48
N LEU A 643 4.71 -88.61 25.34
CA LEU A 643 5.03 -90.02 25.09
C LEU A 643 6.54 -90.19 24.85
N SER A 644 7.05 -91.41 25.05
CA SER A 644 8.45 -91.75 24.77
C SER A 644 8.80 -91.54 23.28
N GLY A 645 9.95 -90.92 23.02
CA GLY A 645 10.45 -90.65 21.67
C GLY A 645 9.96 -89.35 21.04
N GLY A 646 9.72 -88.30 21.84
CA GLY A 646 9.40 -86.95 21.36
C GLY A 646 7.99 -86.80 20.77
N ARG A 647 7.09 -87.76 21.03
CA ARG A 647 5.68 -87.72 20.61
C ARG A 647 4.81 -87.24 21.76
N SER A 648 3.67 -86.66 21.45
CA SER A 648 2.66 -86.25 22.44
C SER A 648 1.28 -86.77 22.03
N ARG A 649 0.44 -87.04 23.03
CA ARG A 649 -0.94 -87.53 22.88
C ARG A 649 -1.91 -86.46 23.41
N LEU A 650 -2.99 -86.20 22.68
CA LEU A 650 -4.03 -85.26 23.08
C LEU A 650 -5.25 -86.03 23.63
N GLU A 651 -5.73 -85.71 24.82
CA GLU A 651 -6.94 -86.31 25.38
C GLU A 651 -7.90 -85.21 25.78
N GLY A 652 -9.14 -85.25 25.29
CA GLY A 652 -10.12 -84.21 25.59
C GLY A 652 -11.33 -84.19 24.66
N PRO A 653 -12.33 -83.34 24.96
CA PRO A 653 -13.51 -83.18 24.14
C PRO A 653 -13.14 -82.64 22.74
N GLY A 654 -13.69 -83.25 21.70
CA GLY A 654 -13.42 -82.88 20.30
C GLY A 654 -12.13 -83.47 19.70
N VAL A 655 -11.33 -84.21 20.47
CA VAL A 655 -10.13 -84.88 19.94
C VAL A 655 -10.51 -86.21 19.30
N SER A 656 -10.41 -86.28 17.96
CA SER A 656 -10.56 -87.53 17.20
C SER A 656 -9.25 -87.95 16.57
N TYR A 657 -8.79 -89.16 16.85
CA TYR A 657 -7.66 -89.75 16.15
C TYR A 657 -8.14 -90.27 14.80
N LYS A 658 -7.66 -89.67 13.70
CA LYS A 658 -7.70 -90.37 12.41
C LYS A 658 -6.71 -91.53 12.53
N ASN A 659 -7.23 -92.76 12.61
CA ASN A 659 -6.43 -93.95 12.35
C ASN A 659 -5.95 -93.84 10.90
N ILE A 660 -4.72 -93.39 10.71
CA ILE A 660 -4.02 -93.56 9.45
C ILE A 660 -3.62 -95.03 9.42
N THR A 661 -4.52 -95.86 8.90
CA THR A 661 -4.21 -97.23 8.47
C THR A 661 -3.28 -97.21 7.27
#